data_AF-A0A6P7LJZ7-F1
#
_entry.id   AF-A0A6P7LJZ7-F1
#
_cell.length_a   1.000
_cell.length_b   1.000
_cell.length_c   1.000
_cell.angle_alpha   90.00
_cell.angle_beta   90.00
_cell.angle_gamma   90.00
#
_symmetry.space_group_name_H-M   'P 1'
#
loop_
_entity.id
_entity.type
_entity.pdbx_description
1 polymer ?
#
loop_
_entity_poly.entity_id
_entity_poly.type
_entity_poly.pdbx_seq_one_letter_code
_entity_poly.pdbx_strand_id
1 'polypeptide(L)'
;MDHYDEDGNYMQQEDDWDRDLLLDPAWEKQQRKTFTAWCNSHLRKAGTQIENIEEDFRDGLKLMLLLEVISGERLAKPERGKMRVHKISNVNKALDFIASKGVKLVSIGAEEIVDGNAKMTLGMIWTIILRFAIQDISVEETSAKEGLLLWCQRKTAPYKNVNIQNFHISWKDGLGFCALIHRHRPELIDYGKLRKDDPMTNLNTAFDVAEKYLDIPKMLDAEDIISTLRPDEKAVMTYVSCYYHAFSGKQKAETAANRICKVLAVNQENEQLMEDYEKLASDLLEWIRRTIPWLENRMPENTMQAMQQKLEDFRDYRRLHKPPKVQEKCQLEINFNTLQTKLRLSNRPAFMPSEGKMVSDINNAWGNLEGAEKGYEEWLLNEIRRLERLDHLAEKFRQKAAIHEAWTDGKEDMLQKRDYETASLSEIKALLKKHEAFESDLAAHQDRVEQIAAIAQELNELDYYDSPSVNARCQKICDQWDALGVLTQKRSEALQRTEKLLETIDQLYLEFAKRAAPFNNWMEGAMEDLQDTFIVHTIEEIQGLSTAHEQFKATLPEADKERQAILGIHNEIAKIVQTYHVNIAGTNPYTTINPQEVNAKWDKVRQLVPQRDQALIEEHARQQNNERLRRQFATQANVIGPWIQNKMEEIGRISIEMHGTLEDQLTHLRQYEKSIVNYKPKIDQLEGDHQLIQEALIFDNKHTNYTMEHIRVGWEQLLTTIARTINEIENQILTRDAKGITQEQLNEFRASFNHFDRDHSGTLGADEFKACLISLGFDIGNDAQKRTGIMDAEDFKTCLISMGYNLGENEFSRIMSVVDPNRMGIVTFQAFIDFMSREAADTDTADQVMASFKVLAGDKNYILADELRRELPPDQAEYCIARMAPYTGPDAVPGALDYMSFSTALYGESDL
;
A
#
# COMPACT_ATOMS: atom_id res chain seq x y z
N MET A 1 21.39 -106.04 19.00
CA MET A 1 22.13 -105.60 17.79
C MET A 1 23.55 -105.25 18.22
N ASP A 2 24.27 -106.19 18.82
CA ASP A 2 24.78 -107.46 18.25
C ASP A 2 25.93 -107.16 17.30
N HIS A 3 27.15 -107.19 17.81
CA HIS A 3 28.30 -107.75 17.12
C HIS A 3 29.08 -108.58 18.14
N TYR A 4 29.04 -109.88 17.86
CA TYR A 4 29.74 -110.97 18.54
C TYR A 4 31.25 -110.82 18.31
N ASP A 5 32.04 -111.23 19.29
CA ASP A 5 33.22 -112.07 19.07
C ASP A 5 33.53 -112.83 20.36
N GLU A 6 33.13 -114.11 20.35
CA GLU A 6 33.58 -115.17 21.26
C GLU A 6 34.91 -115.70 20.74
N ASP A 7 35.94 -115.75 21.58
CA ASP A 7 37.08 -116.65 21.39
C ASP A 7 37.35 -117.39 22.70
N GLY A 8 36.62 -118.49 22.86
CA GLY A 8 36.91 -119.53 23.84
C GLY A 8 37.84 -120.56 23.21
N ASN A 9 39.12 -120.55 23.60
CA ASN A 9 40.02 -121.64 23.27
C ASN A 9 40.26 -122.50 24.53
N TYR A 10 39.59 -123.65 24.53
CA TYR A 10 39.72 -124.74 25.48
C TYR A 10 41.14 -125.33 25.39
N MET A 11 41.94 -125.21 26.46
CA MET A 11 43.04 -126.15 26.69
C MET A 11 42.48 -127.42 27.32
N GLN A 12 42.34 -128.47 26.50
CA GLN A 12 42.40 -129.85 26.94
C GLN A 12 43.75 -130.06 27.65
N GLN A 13 43.71 -130.58 28.87
CA GLN A 13 44.86 -131.26 29.45
C GLN A 13 44.44 -132.67 29.81
N GLU A 14 45.21 -133.58 29.25
CA GLU A 14 45.12 -135.02 29.28
C GLU A 14 45.26 -135.56 30.71
N ASP A 15 44.28 -136.36 31.12
CA ASP A 15 44.42 -137.35 32.19
C ASP A 15 45.45 -138.40 31.76
N ASP A 16 46.67 -138.37 32.32
CA ASP A 16 47.63 -139.46 32.06
C ASP A 16 48.70 -139.68 33.14
N TRP A 17 48.33 -139.74 34.44
CA TRP A 17 49.33 -139.96 35.50
C TRP A 17 48.89 -140.91 36.63
N ASP A 18 48.01 -141.88 36.34
CA ASP A 18 47.76 -143.03 37.25
C ASP A 18 48.74 -144.18 36.97
N ARG A 19 50.03 -143.91 37.21
CA ARG A 19 51.06 -144.93 37.46
C ARG A 19 52.37 -144.27 37.89
N ASP A 20 52.57 -144.13 39.20
CA ASP A 20 53.88 -144.38 39.83
C ASP A 20 53.75 -144.27 41.37
N LEU A 21 53.44 -145.43 41.96
CA LEU A 21 53.63 -145.70 43.38
C LEU A 21 55.11 -146.12 43.57
N LEU A 22 55.77 -145.54 44.57
CA LEU A 22 57.14 -145.77 45.08
C LEU A 22 58.30 -145.09 44.32
N LEU A 23 58.83 -143.97 44.86
CA LEU A 23 60.26 -143.76 45.19
C LEU A 23 60.58 -142.32 45.70
N ASP A 24 61.29 -142.28 46.85
CA ASP A 24 62.06 -141.21 47.52
C ASP A 24 61.38 -140.07 48.35
N PRO A 25 61.53 -140.03 49.70
CA PRO A 25 61.11 -138.92 50.58
C PRO A 25 62.01 -137.66 50.52
N ALA A 26 62.99 -137.57 49.61
CA ALA A 26 63.89 -136.43 49.49
C ALA A 26 63.19 -135.07 49.24
N TRP A 27 62.11 -135.06 48.43
CA TRP A 27 61.40 -133.82 48.10
C TRP A 27 60.66 -133.21 49.31
N GLU A 28 60.10 -134.05 50.20
CA GLU A 28 59.44 -133.59 51.43
C GLU A 28 60.43 -132.90 52.37
N LYS A 29 61.65 -133.45 52.47
CA LYS A 29 62.73 -132.86 53.28
C LYS A 29 63.16 -131.49 52.74
N GLN A 30 63.27 -131.33 51.43
CA GLN A 30 63.66 -130.08 50.79
C GLN A 30 62.58 -128.99 50.93
N GLN A 31 61.31 -129.33 50.70
CA GLN A 31 60.19 -128.41 50.92
C GLN A 31 60.10 -127.99 52.38
N ARG A 32 60.24 -128.91 53.34
CA ARG A 32 60.21 -128.60 54.76
C ARG A 32 61.23 -127.53 55.14
N LYS A 33 62.49 -127.66 54.72
CA LYS A 33 63.53 -126.65 55.00
C LYS A 33 63.18 -125.30 54.38
N THR A 34 62.82 -125.30 53.10
CA THR A 34 62.55 -124.07 52.34
C THR A 34 61.34 -123.32 52.86
N PHE A 35 60.23 -124.03 53.09
CA PHE A 35 59.00 -123.44 53.59
C PHE A 35 59.14 -122.96 55.05
N THR A 36 59.91 -123.68 55.88
CA THR A 36 60.23 -123.23 57.24
C THR A 36 61.02 -121.92 57.20
N ALA A 37 62.07 -121.85 56.37
CA ALA A 37 62.89 -120.65 56.19
C ALA A 37 62.08 -119.48 55.61
N TRP A 38 61.20 -119.74 54.65
CA TRP A 38 60.30 -118.73 54.08
C TRP A 38 59.34 -118.19 55.15
N CYS A 39 58.68 -119.05 55.92
CA CYS A 39 57.82 -118.62 57.03
C CYS A 39 58.60 -117.77 58.04
N ASN A 40 59.80 -118.20 58.43
CA ASN A 40 60.66 -117.46 59.35
C ASN A 40 61.12 -116.10 58.79
N SER A 41 61.32 -115.98 57.48
CA SER A 41 61.66 -114.71 56.82
C SER A 41 60.60 -113.62 57.00
N HIS A 42 59.34 -114.04 57.17
CA HIS A 42 58.20 -113.18 57.46
C HIS A 42 57.96 -113.05 58.97
N LEU A 43 57.93 -114.17 59.71
CA LEU A 43 57.69 -114.19 61.15
C LEU A 43 58.74 -113.43 61.97
N ARG A 44 59.99 -113.31 61.48
CA ARG A 44 61.01 -112.45 62.11
C ARG A 44 60.57 -111.00 62.25
N LYS A 45 59.72 -110.50 61.33
CA LYS A 45 59.15 -109.14 61.40
C LYS A 45 58.15 -108.98 62.55
N ALA A 46 57.54 -110.08 62.99
CA ALA A 46 56.64 -110.14 64.15
C ALA A 46 57.33 -110.67 65.42
N GLY A 47 58.66 -110.88 65.39
CA GLY A 47 59.45 -111.30 66.55
C GLY A 47 59.25 -112.77 66.96
N THR A 48 58.86 -113.66 66.05
CA THR A 48 58.72 -115.11 66.34
C THR A 48 59.32 -115.98 65.23
N GLN A 49 59.47 -117.28 65.50
CA GLN A 49 59.99 -118.28 64.54
C GLN A 49 59.40 -119.67 64.77
N ILE A 50 59.53 -120.53 63.77
CA ILE A 50 59.22 -121.96 63.79
C ILE A 50 60.48 -122.81 63.61
N GLU A 51 60.57 -123.90 64.36
CA GLU A 51 61.65 -124.89 64.27
C GLU A 51 61.18 -126.13 63.49
N ASN A 52 59.97 -126.61 63.79
CA ASN A 52 59.37 -127.74 63.11
C ASN A 52 58.01 -127.35 62.54
N ILE A 53 57.95 -127.18 61.21
CA ILE A 53 56.74 -126.74 60.49
C ILE A 53 55.51 -127.62 60.75
N GLU A 54 55.72 -128.91 61.01
CA GLU A 54 54.65 -129.90 61.23
C GLU A 54 54.06 -129.81 62.64
N GLU A 55 54.85 -129.34 63.62
CA GLU A 55 54.43 -129.23 65.02
C GLU A 55 54.00 -127.82 65.39
N ASP A 56 54.73 -126.81 64.91
CA ASP A 56 54.57 -125.41 65.29
C ASP A 56 53.31 -124.76 64.71
N PHE A 57 52.75 -125.30 63.63
CA PHE A 57 51.49 -124.80 63.06
C PHE A 57 50.25 -125.51 63.60
N ARG A 58 50.41 -126.56 64.40
CA ARG A 58 49.29 -127.38 64.90
C ARG A 58 48.34 -126.62 65.81
N ASP A 59 48.76 -125.53 66.44
CA ASP A 59 47.90 -124.71 67.30
C ASP A 59 47.19 -123.56 66.56
N GLY A 60 47.53 -123.34 65.29
CA GLY A 60 47.01 -122.29 64.43
C GLY A 60 47.51 -120.88 64.72
N LEU A 61 48.17 -120.63 65.86
CA LEU A 61 48.55 -119.27 66.28
C LEU A 61 49.64 -118.68 65.39
N LYS A 62 50.72 -119.44 65.17
CA LYS A 62 51.82 -119.00 64.29
C LYS A 62 51.39 -118.89 62.84
N LEU A 63 50.44 -119.73 62.40
CA LEU A 63 49.85 -119.67 61.06
C LEU A 63 49.02 -118.40 60.86
N MET A 64 48.15 -118.06 61.81
CA MET A 64 47.37 -116.82 61.77
C MET A 64 48.28 -115.59 61.74
N LEU A 65 49.31 -115.57 62.58
CA LEU A 65 50.27 -114.46 62.61
C LEU A 65 51.05 -114.33 61.30
N LEU A 66 51.45 -115.44 60.68
CA LEU A 66 52.08 -115.43 59.36
C LEU A 66 51.17 -114.78 58.32
N LEU A 67 49.88 -115.12 58.30
CA LEU A 67 48.89 -114.54 57.39
C LEU A 67 48.69 -113.02 57.62
N GLU A 68 48.69 -112.56 58.87
CA GLU A 68 48.64 -111.12 59.17
C GLU A 68 49.86 -110.39 58.60
N VAL A 69 51.05 -110.95 58.78
CA VAL A 69 52.31 -110.32 58.34
C VAL A 69 52.43 -110.25 56.83
N ILE A 70 52.01 -111.28 56.09
CA ILE A 70 52.13 -111.30 54.63
C ILE A 70 51.02 -110.49 53.93
N SER A 71 49.83 -110.39 54.53
CA SER A 71 48.71 -109.63 53.95
C SER A 71 48.68 -108.15 54.39
N GLY A 72 49.25 -107.82 55.55
CA GLY A 72 49.11 -106.52 56.18
C GLY A 72 47.76 -106.30 56.87
N GLU A 73 46.89 -107.32 56.91
CA GLU A 73 45.55 -107.27 57.51
C GLU A 73 45.51 -108.02 58.84
N ARG A 74 44.64 -107.57 59.76
CA ARG A 74 44.43 -108.24 61.06
C ARG A 74 43.37 -109.35 60.93
N LEU A 75 43.67 -110.54 61.43
CA LEU A 75 42.73 -111.66 61.49
C LEU A 75 41.90 -111.58 62.79
N ALA A 76 40.82 -112.36 62.84
CA ALA A 76 40.00 -112.50 64.05
C ALA A 76 40.84 -112.99 65.24
N LYS A 77 40.52 -112.54 66.46
CA LYS A 77 41.30 -112.89 67.66
C LYS A 77 41.39 -114.43 67.85
N PRO A 78 42.59 -114.97 68.11
CA PRO A 78 42.75 -116.41 68.32
C PRO A 78 42.22 -116.86 69.69
N GLU A 79 41.74 -118.11 69.75
CA GLU A 79 41.36 -118.81 70.98
C GLU A 79 42.61 -119.25 71.76
N ARG A 80 42.69 -118.95 73.07
CA ARG A 80 43.91 -119.16 73.90
C ARG A 80 43.90 -120.46 74.73
N GLY A 81 43.27 -121.54 74.25
CA GLY A 81 43.14 -122.78 75.01
C GLY A 81 43.99 -123.94 74.48
N LYS A 82 44.37 -124.88 75.35
CA LYS A 82 45.22 -126.05 75.01
C LYS A 82 44.47 -127.23 74.37
N MET A 83 43.14 -127.28 74.50
CA MET A 83 42.32 -128.37 73.95
C MET A 83 42.35 -128.40 72.42
N ARG A 84 42.28 -129.61 71.82
CA ARG A 84 42.27 -129.82 70.37
C ARG A 84 41.22 -128.97 69.64
N VAL A 85 40.04 -128.76 70.25
CA VAL A 85 38.97 -127.92 69.68
C VAL A 85 39.38 -126.45 69.47
N HIS A 86 40.17 -125.87 70.38
CA HIS A 86 40.65 -124.49 70.24
C HIS A 86 41.68 -124.37 69.12
N LYS A 87 42.55 -125.38 68.98
CA LYS A 87 43.54 -125.46 67.89
C LYS A 87 42.85 -125.54 66.52
N ILE A 88 41.83 -126.40 66.40
CA ILE A 88 41.00 -126.52 65.19
C ILE A 88 40.32 -125.19 64.86
N SER A 89 39.76 -124.50 65.86
CA SER A 89 39.15 -123.18 65.65
C SER A 89 40.14 -122.15 65.09
N ASN A 90 41.37 -122.09 65.63
CA ASN A 90 42.40 -121.18 65.14
C ASN A 90 42.85 -121.50 63.72
N VAL A 91 43.06 -122.79 63.41
CA VAL A 91 43.40 -123.22 62.04
C VAL A 91 42.25 -122.93 61.07
N ASN A 92 40.99 -123.15 61.46
CA ASN A 92 39.83 -122.79 60.62
C ASN A 92 39.80 -121.28 60.34
N LYS A 93 40.01 -120.42 61.33
CA LYS A 93 40.12 -118.96 61.13
C LYS A 93 41.21 -118.60 60.10
N ALA A 94 42.33 -119.32 60.12
CA ALA A 94 43.40 -119.14 59.14
C ALA A 94 43.02 -119.64 57.73
N LEU A 95 42.40 -120.84 57.63
CA LEU A 95 41.97 -121.42 56.36
C LEU A 95 40.84 -120.59 55.70
N ASP A 96 39.90 -120.09 56.48
CA ASP A 96 38.83 -119.18 56.01
C ASP A 96 39.43 -117.89 55.43
N PHE A 97 40.44 -117.33 56.10
CA PHE A 97 41.15 -116.15 55.59
C PHE A 97 41.86 -116.47 54.27
N ILE A 98 42.54 -117.61 54.16
CA ILE A 98 43.22 -118.05 52.93
C ILE A 98 42.21 -118.23 51.79
N ALA A 99 41.07 -118.87 52.05
CA ALA A 99 39.99 -119.03 51.09
C ALA A 99 39.42 -117.68 50.62
N SER A 100 39.23 -116.73 51.53
CA SER A 100 38.74 -115.37 51.21
C SER A 100 39.67 -114.59 50.28
N LYS A 101 40.97 -114.94 50.26
CA LYS A 101 41.97 -114.32 49.38
C LYS A 101 42.05 -115.00 48.00
N GLY A 102 41.15 -115.92 47.69
CA GLY A 102 41.00 -116.53 46.36
C GLY A 102 41.80 -117.83 46.17
N VAL A 103 42.19 -118.50 47.26
CA VAL A 103 42.92 -119.77 47.22
C VAL A 103 41.93 -120.94 47.31
N LYS A 104 42.02 -121.89 46.37
CA LYS A 104 41.23 -123.14 46.42
C LYS A 104 41.95 -124.18 47.30
N LEU A 105 41.44 -124.39 48.51
CA LEU A 105 41.91 -125.43 49.44
C LEU A 105 41.22 -126.76 49.14
N VAL A 106 41.70 -127.51 48.15
CA VAL A 106 41.19 -128.85 47.82
C VAL A 106 41.90 -129.88 48.71
N SER A 107 41.13 -130.69 49.44
CA SER A 107 41.63 -131.79 50.30
C SER A 107 42.49 -131.38 51.52
N ILE A 108 42.45 -130.12 51.97
CA ILE A 108 43.13 -129.65 53.19
C ILE A 108 42.08 -129.21 54.22
N GLY A 109 41.89 -130.00 55.28
CA GLY A 109 41.03 -129.69 56.43
C GLY A 109 41.82 -129.20 57.64
N ALA A 110 41.17 -128.49 58.58
CA ALA A 110 41.84 -128.00 59.79
C ALA A 110 42.31 -129.14 60.70
N GLU A 111 41.57 -130.24 60.74
CA GLU A 111 41.92 -131.48 61.44
C GLU A 111 43.28 -132.04 61.01
N GLU A 112 43.57 -132.05 59.70
CA GLU A 112 44.83 -132.57 59.14
C GLU A 112 46.05 -131.77 59.63
N ILE A 113 45.90 -130.45 59.74
CA ILE A 113 46.96 -129.55 60.23
C ILE A 113 47.14 -129.72 61.74
N VAL A 114 46.06 -129.80 62.51
CA VAL A 114 46.12 -129.95 63.97
C VAL A 114 46.66 -131.33 64.37
N ASP A 115 46.38 -132.37 63.59
CA ASP A 115 46.86 -133.73 63.85
C ASP A 115 48.30 -133.95 63.37
N GLY A 116 48.88 -133.01 62.61
CA GLY A 116 50.29 -132.99 62.22
C GLY A 116 50.59 -133.76 60.94
N ASN A 117 49.67 -133.78 59.98
CA ASN A 117 49.90 -134.40 58.67
C ASN A 117 50.90 -133.55 57.87
N ALA A 118 52.14 -134.05 57.73
CA ALA A 118 53.23 -133.34 57.07
C ALA A 118 52.90 -132.92 55.63
N LYS A 119 52.29 -133.82 54.83
CA LYS A 119 51.94 -133.55 53.44
C LYS A 119 50.89 -132.45 53.31
N MET A 120 49.87 -132.47 54.17
CA MET A 120 48.81 -131.45 54.16
C MET A 120 49.32 -130.10 54.65
N THR A 121 50.20 -130.09 55.65
CA THR A 121 50.83 -128.87 56.18
C THR A 121 51.73 -128.21 55.13
N LEU A 122 52.59 -128.98 54.45
CA LEU A 122 53.41 -128.48 53.34
C LEU A 122 52.56 -128.02 52.16
N GLY A 123 51.48 -128.75 51.84
CA GLY A 123 50.52 -128.38 50.80
C GLY A 123 49.85 -127.03 51.07
N MET A 124 49.42 -126.78 52.31
CA MET A 124 48.82 -125.51 52.74
C MET A 124 49.83 -124.36 52.67
N ILE A 125 51.06 -124.55 53.16
CA ILE A 125 52.07 -123.49 53.12
C ILE A 125 52.45 -123.16 51.67
N TRP A 126 52.50 -124.15 50.79
CA TRP A 126 52.69 -123.91 49.36
C TRP A 126 51.57 -123.04 48.76
N THR A 127 50.30 -123.30 49.05
CA THR A 127 49.21 -122.48 48.49
C THR A 127 49.26 -121.04 48.98
N ILE A 128 49.71 -120.82 50.23
CA ILE A 128 49.97 -119.48 50.78
C ILE A 128 51.13 -118.80 50.03
N ILE A 129 52.27 -119.49 49.87
CA ILE A 129 53.42 -118.95 49.11
C ILE A 129 53.01 -118.60 47.68
N LEU A 130 52.33 -119.53 47.00
CA LEU A 130 51.87 -119.34 45.64
C LEU A 130 51.00 -118.09 45.55
N ARG A 131 50.02 -117.92 46.44
CA ARG A 131 49.10 -116.77 46.38
C ARG A 131 49.77 -115.44 46.69
N PHE A 132 50.51 -115.37 47.80
CA PHE A 132 50.98 -114.09 48.35
C PHE A 132 52.36 -113.69 47.86
N ALA A 133 53.18 -114.63 47.39
CA ALA A 133 54.52 -114.33 46.88
C ALA A 133 54.64 -114.49 45.36
N ILE A 134 53.84 -115.32 44.70
CA ILE A 134 54.06 -115.63 43.28
C ILE A 134 52.92 -115.13 42.41
N GLN A 135 51.66 -115.33 42.79
CA GLN A 135 50.49 -115.12 41.94
C GLN A 135 50.31 -113.67 41.47
N ASP A 136 50.78 -112.70 42.26
CA ASP A 136 50.71 -111.27 41.92
C ASP A 136 51.89 -110.81 41.03
N ILE A 137 52.79 -111.72 40.64
CA ILE A 137 53.86 -111.46 39.67
C ILE A 137 53.26 -111.55 38.27
N SER A 138 53.01 -110.41 37.62
CA SER A 138 52.64 -110.36 36.21
C SER A 138 53.74 -109.68 35.39
N VAL A 139 54.21 -110.39 34.36
CA VAL A 139 55.15 -109.89 33.36
C VAL A 139 54.60 -110.28 32.00
N GLU A 140 54.33 -109.29 31.14
CA GLU A 140 53.80 -109.50 29.77
C GLU A 140 52.51 -110.34 29.74
N GLU A 141 51.57 -110.09 30.67
CA GLU A 141 50.23 -110.73 30.73
C GLU A 141 50.23 -112.27 30.86
N THR A 142 51.39 -112.88 31.15
CA THR A 142 51.50 -114.33 31.38
C THR A 142 51.08 -114.74 32.79
N SER A 143 50.75 -116.03 32.97
CA SER A 143 50.42 -116.57 34.29
C SER A 143 51.58 -116.37 35.26
N ALA A 144 51.32 -116.25 36.55
CA ALA A 144 52.34 -115.87 37.54
C ALA A 144 53.63 -116.71 37.55
N LYS A 145 53.49 -118.03 37.36
CA LYS A 145 54.62 -118.95 37.24
C LYS A 145 55.42 -118.68 35.95
N GLU A 146 54.72 -118.50 34.83
CA GLU A 146 55.32 -118.20 33.53
C GLU A 146 55.95 -116.81 33.52
N GLY A 147 55.33 -115.82 34.15
CA GLY A 147 55.84 -114.46 34.29
C GLY A 147 57.11 -114.41 35.13
N LEU A 148 57.16 -115.16 36.24
CA LEU A 148 58.38 -115.31 37.03
C LEU A 148 59.49 -116.03 36.24
N LEU A 149 59.14 -117.07 35.47
CA LEU A 149 60.10 -117.80 34.62
C LEU A 149 60.65 -116.90 33.50
N LEU A 150 59.77 -116.18 32.81
CA LEU A 150 60.08 -115.23 31.75
C LEU A 150 60.96 -114.11 32.29
N TRP A 151 60.66 -113.58 33.49
CA TRP A 151 61.52 -112.62 34.16
C TRP A 151 62.92 -113.19 34.37
N CYS A 152 63.04 -114.41 34.88
CA CYS A 152 64.33 -115.06 35.07
C CYS A 152 65.09 -115.17 33.73
N GLN A 153 64.44 -115.71 32.71
CA GLN A 153 64.99 -115.87 31.36
C GLN A 153 65.46 -114.54 30.77
N ARG A 154 64.67 -113.48 30.85
CA ARG A 154 65.02 -112.16 30.32
C ARG A 154 66.22 -111.56 31.05
N LYS A 155 66.28 -111.73 32.37
CA LYS A 155 67.37 -111.19 33.19
C LYS A 155 68.66 -111.99 33.00
N THR A 156 68.59 -113.30 32.77
CA THR A 156 69.75 -114.15 32.54
C THR A 156 70.10 -114.37 31.07
N ALA A 157 69.29 -113.93 30.11
CA ALA A 157 69.56 -114.06 28.66
C ALA A 157 70.97 -113.60 28.20
N PRO A 158 71.59 -112.56 28.80
CA PRO A 158 72.96 -112.17 28.43
C PRO A 158 74.05 -113.19 28.81
N TYR A 159 73.77 -114.14 29.71
CA TYR A 159 74.75 -115.07 30.26
C TYR A 159 74.73 -116.39 29.47
N LYS A 160 75.70 -116.57 28.57
CA LYS A 160 75.75 -117.73 27.64
C LYS A 160 75.80 -119.10 28.33
N ASN A 161 76.31 -119.17 29.55
CA ASN A 161 76.44 -120.40 30.33
C ASN A 161 75.18 -120.74 31.16
N VAL A 162 74.13 -119.92 31.10
CA VAL A 162 72.88 -120.09 31.85
C VAL A 162 71.70 -120.22 30.89
N ASN A 163 70.94 -121.31 31.04
CA ASN A 163 69.72 -121.53 30.29
C ASN A 163 68.59 -121.98 31.23
N ILE A 164 67.70 -121.04 31.57
CA ILE A 164 66.60 -121.26 32.52
C ILE A 164 65.35 -121.67 31.75
N GLN A 165 64.95 -122.94 31.88
CA GLN A 165 63.76 -123.49 31.22
C GLN A 165 62.70 -123.99 32.22
N ASN A 166 63.11 -124.30 33.44
CA ASN A 166 62.24 -124.80 34.51
C ASN A 166 62.75 -124.34 35.88
N PHE A 167 61.96 -124.57 36.92
CA PHE A 167 62.35 -124.29 38.31
C PHE A 167 62.95 -125.52 39.02
N HIS A 168 63.49 -126.51 38.30
CA HIS A 168 64.16 -127.66 38.93
C HIS A 168 65.60 -127.84 38.44
N ILE A 169 65.80 -128.43 37.26
CA ILE A 169 67.11 -128.87 36.76
C ILE A 169 67.93 -127.67 36.27
N SER A 170 67.28 -126.63 35.72
CA SER A 170 67.97 -125.42 35.22
C SER A 170 68.73 -124.63 36.29
N TRP A 171 68.44 -124.86 37.57
CA TRP A 171 69.06 -124.15 38.69
C TRP A 171 70.12 -124.99 39.42
N LYS A 172 70.29 -126.25 39.03
CA LYS A 172 71.12 -127.24 39.74
C LYS A 172 72.62 -126.90 39.72
N ASP A 173 73.10 -126.19 38.70
CA ASP A 173 74.50 -125.78 38.59
C ASP A 173 74.85 -124.49 39.38
N GLY A 174 73.86 -123.83 39.96
CA GLY A 174 73.99 -122.60 40.74
C GLY A 174 74.26 -121.33 39.93
N LEU A 175 74.57 -121.43 38.64
CA LEU A 175 74.90 -120.27 37.80
C LEU A 175 73.69 -119.37 37.57
N GLY A 176 72.47 -119.95 37.50
CA GLY A 176 71.23 -119.19 37.37
C GLY A 176 70.99 -118.18 38.51
N PHE A 177 71.23 -118.59 39.76
CA PHE A 177 71.11 -117.69 40.91
C PHE A 177 72.15 -116.58 40.89
N CYS A 178 73.41 -116.92 40.59
CA CYS A 178 74.50 -115.94 40.48
C CYS A 178 74.23 -114.91 39.38
N ALA A 179 73.70 -115.34 38.23
CA ALA A 179 73.41 -114.47 37.09
C ALA A 179 72.29 -113.46 37.41
N LEU A 180 71.25 -113.88 38.13
CA LEU A 180 70.18 -112.98 38.56
C LEU A 180 70.68 -111.86 39.48
N ILE A 181 71.53 -112.22 40.44
CA ILE A 181 72.14 -111.26 41.37
C ILE A 181 73.05 -110.30 40.57
N HIS A 182 73.99 -110.83 39.79
CA HIS A 182 74.93 -110.01 39.01
C HIS A 182 74.20 -109.09 38.00
N ARG A 183 73.04 -109.49 37.44
CA ARG A 183 72.29 -108.65 36.51
C ARG A 183 71.73 -107.38 37.14
N HIS A 184 71.28 -107.46 38.39
CA HIS A 184 70.69 -106.33 39.12
C HIS A 184 71.72 -105.61 39.99
N ARG A 185 72.73 -106.33 40.44
CA ARG A 185 73.79 -105.91 41.37
C ARG A 185 75.14 -106.51 40.94
N PRO A 186 75.74 -106.01 39.84
CA PRO A 186 77.00 -106.53 39.33
C PRO A 186 78.15 -106.50 40.35
N GLU A 187 78.09 -105.55 41.29
CA GLU A 187 79.09 -105.35 42.32
C GLU A 187 79.20 -106.48 43.36
N LEU A 188 78.17 -107.35 43.46
CA LEU A 188 78.07 -108.33 44.53
C LEU A 188 78.65 -109.71 44.19
N ILE A 189 78.81 -110.05 42.91
CA ILE A 189 79.29 -111.36 42.46
C ILE A 189 80.31 -111.19 41.34
N ASP A 190 81.50 -111.75 41.50
CA ASP A 190 82.49 -111.87 40.41
C ASP A 190 82.14 -113.09 39.54
N TYR A 191 81.28 -112.86 38.54
CA TYR A 191 80.73 -113.93 37.72
C TYR A 191 81.79 -114.68 36.88
N GLY A 192 82.94 -114.06 36.60
CA GLY A 192 84.01 -114.67 35.80
C GLY A 192 84.75 -115.83 36.49
N LYS A 193 84.69 -115.90 37.83
CA LYS A 193 85.34 -116.97 38.61
C LYS A 193 84.48 -118.24 38.74
N LEU A 194 83.19 -118.15 38.41
CA LEU A 194 82.23 -119.24 38.58
C LEU A 194 82.37 -120.25 37.42
N ARG A 195 82.32 -121.55 37.75
CA ARG A 195 82.42 -122.63 36.76
C ARG A 195 81.30 -123.65 36.91
N LYS A 196 80.84 -124.22 35.80
CA LYS A 196 79.69 -125.13 35.77
C LYS A 196 79.96 -126.48 36.46
N ASP A 197 81.21 -126.90 36.50
CA ASP A 197 81.70 -128.13 37.14
C ASP A 197 81.77 -128.04 38.68
N ASP A 198 81.61 -126.86 39.26
CA ASP A 198 81.58 -126.65 40.72
C ASP A 198 80.23 -126.06 41.20
N PRO A 199 79.14 -126.85 41.14
CA PRO A 199 77.81 -126.40 41.54
C PRO A 199 77.71 -126.05 43.03
N MET A 200 78.52 -126.72 43.88
CA MET A 200 78.49 -126.53 45.33
C MET A 200 78.96 -125.13 45.72
N THR A 201 80.06 -124.66 45.14
CA THR A 201 80.55 -123.30 45.40
C THR A 201 79.63 -122.24 44.81
N ASN A 202 79.10 -122.46 43.60
CA ASN A 202 78.20 -121.50 42.95
C ASN A 202 76.92 -121.26 43.77
N LEU A 203 76.26 -122.34 44.23
CA LEU A 203 75.03 -122.25 45.02
C LEU A 203 75.29 -121.54 46.35
N ASN A 204 76.31 -121.96 47.10
CA ASN A 204 76.64 -121.32 48.38
C ASN A 204 77.01 -119.85 48.21
N THR A 205 77.75 -119.49 47.16
CA THR A 205 78.09 -118.08 46.87
C THR A 205 76.84 -117.24 46.63
N ALA A 206 75.90 -117.72 45.81
CA ALA A 206 74.65 -117.00 45.57
C ALA A 206 73.84 -116.82 46.86
N PHE A 207 73.72 -117.89 47.65
CA PHE A 207 72.92 -117.89 48.88
C PHE A 207 73.53 -117.00 49.97
N ASP A 208 74.86 -117.02 50.13
CA ASP A 208 75.61 -116.15 51.05
C ASP A 208 75.47 -114.67 50.67
N VAL A 209 75.61 -114.35 49.38
CA VAL A 209 75.50 -112.98 48.88
C VAL A 209 74.08 -112.44 49.05
N ALA A 210 73.07 -113.28 48.79
CA ALA A 210 71.67 -112.89 48.94
C ALA A 210 71.29 -112.61 50.40
N GLU A 211 71.77 -113.43 51.34
CA GLU A 211 71.52 -113.23 52.77
C GLU A 211 72.23 -111.96 53.28
N LYS A 212 73.50 -111.78 52.94
CA LYS A 212 74.31 -110.69 53.49
C LYS A 212 73.97 -109.31 52.91
N TYR A 213 73.64 -109.24 51.63
CA TYR A 213 73.51 -107.95 50.92
C TYR A 213 72.11 -107.65 50.40
N LEU A 214 71.26 -108.66 50.22
CA LEU A 214 69.89 -108.48 49.71
C LEU A 214 68.82 -108.73 50.78
N ASP A 215 69.23 -109.13 52.00
CA ASP A 215 68.33 -109.54 53.10
C ASP A 215 67.35 -110.65 52.68
N ILE A 216 67.79 -111.54 51.79
CA ILE A 216 67.06 -112.73 51.36
C ILE A 216 67.67 -113.93 52.11
N PRO A 217 66.97 -114.54 53.08
CA PRO A 217 67.55 -115.59 53.92
C PRO A 217 67.81 -116.87 53.13
N LYS A 218 68.77 -117.69 53.56
CA LYS A 218 69.06 -118.97 52.90
C LYS A 218 67.93 -119.97 53.12
N MET A 219 67.13 -120.19 52.08
CA MET A 219 66.01 -121.14 52.12
C MET A 219 66.35 -122.50 51.50
N LEU A 220 67.43 -122.58 50.71
CA LEU A 220 67.86 -123.78 50.03
C LEU A 220 69.26 -124.18 50.49
N ASP A 221 69.48 -125.48 50.67
CA ASP A 221 70.79 -126.04 50.95
C ASP A 221 71.43 -126.55 49.66
N ALA A 222 72.69 -126.16 49.41
CA ALA A 222 73.42 -126.55 48.20
C ALA A 222 73.58 -128.08 48.08
N GLU A 223 73.82 -128.78 49.20
CA GLU A 223 73.96 -130.25 49.24
C GLU A 223 72.67 -130.97 48.81
N ASP A 224 71.51 -130.48 49.25
CA ASP A 224 70.21 -131.08 48.95
C ASP A 224 69.88 -130.91 47.46
N ILE A 225 70.19 -129.75 46.86
CA ILE A 225 69.99 -129.50 45.42
C ILE A 225 70.87 -130.42 44.56
N ILE A 226 72.12 -130.66 44.96
CA ILE A 226 73.08 -131.41 44.16
C ILE A 226 72.82 -132.93 44.26
N SER A 227 72.60 -133.43 45.49
CA SER A 227 72.40 -134.86 45.76
C SER A 227 71.12 -135.42 45.15
N THR A 228 70.08 -134.59 44.99
CA THR A 228 68.80 -135.01 44.43
C THR A 228 68.86 -135.03 42.90
N LEU A 229 68.36 -136.08 42.25
CA LEU A 229 68.36 -136.18 40.79
C LEU A 229 67.60 -135.00 40.14
N ARG A 230 66.47 -134.61 40.76
CA ARG A 230 65.63 -133.48 40.36
C ARG A 230 65.33 -132.60 41.59
N PRO A 231 65.86 -131.38 41.68
CA PRO A 231 65.51 -130.44 42.75
C PRO A 231 64.01 -130.15 42.77
N ASP A 232 63.45 -129.95 43.97
CA ASP A 232 62.03 -129.66 44.12
C ASP A 232 61.64 -128.30 43.51
N GLU A 233 60.64 -128.32 42.62
CA GLU A 233 60.21 -127.16 41.85
C GLU A 233 59.63 -126.05 42.75
N LYS A 234 58.86 -126.44 43.77
CA LYS A 234 58.18 -125.50 44.66
C LYS A 234 59.19 -124.78 45.56
N ALA A 235 60.19 -125.49 46.05
CA ALA A 235 61.28 -124.95 46.84
C ALA A 235 62.07 -123.88 46.06
N VAL A 236 62.48 -124.20 44.84
CA VAL A 236 63.23 -123.26 43.98
C VAL A 236 62.37 -122.05 43.59
N MET A 237 61.10 -122.24 43.20
CA MET A 237 60.18 -121.14 42.89
C MET A 237 60.02 -120.16 44.05
N THR A 238 59.83 -120.71 45.27
CA THR A 238 59.71 -119.91 46.49
C THR A 238 60.94 -119.01 46.66
N TYR A 239 62.13 -119.59 46.55
CA TYR A 239 63.36 -118.84 46.73
C TYR A 239 63.59 -117.79 45.63
N VAL A 240 63.36 -118.15 44.36
CA VAL A 240 63.50 -117.23 43.21
C VAL A 240 62.49 -116.06 43.31
N SER A 241 61.27 -116.30 43.80
CA SER A 241 60.28 -115.24 44.00
C SER A 241 60.75 -114.16 44.98
N CYS A 242 61.54 -114.53 46.00
CA CYS A 242 62.13 -113.56 46.92
C CYS A 242 63.10 -112.61 46.22
N TYR A 243 63.90 -113.10 45.24
CA TYR A 243 64.75 -112.24 44.41
C TYR A 243 63.93 -111.27 43.57
N TYR A 244 62.80 -111.71 42.99
CA TYR A 244 61.92 -110.84 42.21
C TYR A 244 61.38 -109.66 43.03
N HIS A 245 60.89 -109.92 44.26
CA HIS A 245 60.36 -108.87 45.12
C HIS A 245 61.43 -107.90 45.61
N ALA A 246 62.61 -108.40 45.96
CA ALA A 246 63.74 -107.56 46.37
C ALA A 246 64.16 -106.57 45.25
N PHE A 247 64.09 -106.98 43.98
CA PHE A 247 64.48 -106.13 42.85
C PHE A 247 63.34 -105.28 42.27
N SER A 248 62.07 -105.65 42.42
CA SER A 248 60.93 -104.91 41.86
C SER A 248 60.41 -103.73 42.72
N GLY A 249 60.73 -103.70 44.03
CA GLY A 249 60.26 -102.66 44.95
C GLY A 249 60.66 -101.21 44.61
N LYS A 250 61.79 -100.99 43.92
CA LYS A 250 62.28 -99.63 43.58
C LYS A 250 61.50 -98.95 42.45
N GLN A 251 60.96 -99.69 41.49
CA GLN A 251 60.22 -99.14 40.33
C GLN A 251 58.83 -98.59 40.70
N LYS A 252 58.23 -99.09 41.79
CA LYS A 252 56.89 -98.66 42.23
C LYS A 252 56.89 -97.24 42.84
N ALA A 253 58.00 -96.79 43.43
CA ALA A 253 58.10 -95.47 44.06
C ALA A 253 58.15 -94.32 43.04
N GLU A 254 58.86 -94.49 41.93
CA GLU A 254 59.02 -93.47 40.89
C GLU A 254 57.71 -93.16 40.16
N THR A 255 56.91 -94.20 39.89
CA THR A 255 55.59 -94.07 39.25
C THR A 255 54.58 -93.30 40.11
N ALA A 256 54.69 -93.38 41.44
CA ALA A 256 53.82 -92.64 42.36
C ALA A 256 54.14 -91.13 42.38
N ALA A 257 55.42 -90.75 42.37
CA ALA A 257 55.85 -89.35 42.33
C ALA A 257 55.36 -88.64 41.06
N ASN A 258 55.48 -89.29 39.90
CA ASN A 258 55.02 -88.73 38.62
C ASN A 258 53.50 -88.50 38.56
N ARG A 259 52.70 -89.29 39.30
CA ARG A 259 51.25 -89.08 39.40
C ARG A 259 50.91 -87.83 40.22
N ILE A 260 51.63 -87.57 41.30
CA ILE A 260 51.42 -86.39 42.17
C ILE A 260 51.74 -85.10 41.42
N CYS A 261 52.88 -85.03 40.71
CA CYS A 261 53.26 -83.84 39.96
C CYS A 261 52.23 -83.44 38.89
N LYS A 262 51.65 -84.41 38.18
CA LYS A 262 50.60 -84.14 37.19
C LYS A 262 49.33 -83.53 37.80
N VAL A 263 48.92 -84.02 38.98
CA VAL A 263 47.72 -83.50 39.67
C VAL A 263 47.95 -82.08 40.21
N LEU A 264 49.16 -81.78 40.68
CA LEU A 264 49.52 -80.44 41.15
C LEU A 264 49.59 -79.41 40.02
N ALA A 265 50.16 -79.76 38.87
CA ALA A 265 50.22 -78.86 37.71
C ALA A 265 48.82 -78.42 37.25
N VAL A 266 47.87 -79.37 37.16
CA VAL A 266 46.47 -79.06 36.83
C VAL A 266 45.81 -78.18 37.90
N ASN A 267 46.18 -78.32 39.18
CA ASN A 267 45.64 -77.46 40.23
C ASN A 267 46.14 -76.01 40.12
N GLN A 268 47.44 -75.83 39.87
CA GLN A 268 48.05 -74.49 39.71
C GLN A 268 47.44 -73.73 38.53
N GLU A 269 47.22 -74.41 37.38
CA GLU A 269 46.54 -73.79 36.24
C GLU A 269 45.10 -73.36 36.57
N ASN A 270 44.37 -74.15 37.35
CA ASN A 270 43.00 -73.80 37.74
C ASN A 270 42.98 -72.62 38.71
N GLU A 271 43.93 -72.56 39.66
CA GLU A 271 44.09 -71.41 40.56
C GLU A 271 44.42 -70.12 39.81
N GLN A 272 45.32 -70.18 38.82
CA GLN A 272 45.61 -69.03 37.96
C GLN A 272 44.36 -68.55 37.20
N LEU A 273 43.59 -69.47 36.61
CA LEU A 273 42.34 -69.11 35.90
C LEU A 273 41.28 -68.51 36.82
N MET A 274 41.22 -68.94 38.09
CA MET A 274 40.34 -68.34 39.11
C MET A 274 40.76 -66.90 39.44
N GLU A 275 42.05 -66.66 39.64
CA GLU A 275 42.59 -65.34 39.94
C GLU A 275 42.43 -64.37 38.75
N ASP A 276 42.67 -64.85 37.53
CA ASP A 276 42.48 -64.08 36.30
C ASP A 276 41.01 -63.66 36.13
N TYR A 277 40.06 -64.54 36.44
CA TYR A 277 38.63 -64.21 36.44
C TYR A 277 38.30 -63.11 37.48
N GLU A 278 38.74 -63.29 38.72
CA GLU A 278 38.47 -62.36 39.83
C GLU A 278 39.05 -60.96 39.57
N LYS A 279 40.26 -60.90 39.00
CA LYS A 279 40.91 -59.64 38.63
C LYS A 279 40.15 -58.93 37.51
N LEU A 280 39.88 -59.63 36.40
CA LEU A 280 39.15 -59.05 35.26
C LEU A 280 37.74 -58.61 35.66
N ALA A 281 37.05 -59.38 36.52
CA ALA A 281 35.72 -59.01 37.03
C ALA A 281 35.77 -57.71 37.85
N SER A 282 36.78 -57.56 38.69
CA SER A 282 36.95 -56.38 39.55
C SER A 282 37.21 -55.12 38.72
N ASP A 283 38.16 -55.20 37.79
CA ASP A 283 38.55 -54.08 36.92
C ASP A 283 37.36 -53.63 36.04
N LEU A 284 36.61 -54.58 35.48
CA LEU A 284 35.44 -54.29 34.66
C LEU A 284 34.30 -53.65 35.46
N LEU A 285 33.98 -54.20 36.64
CA LEU A 285 32.91 -53.67 37.51
C LEU A 285 33.26 -52.29 38.09
N GLU A 286 34.54 -52.03 38.40
CA GLU A 286 34.98 -50.69 38.79
C GLU A 286 34.83 -49.68 37.64
N TRP A 287 35.25 -50.07 36.43
CA TRP A 287 35.11 -49.21 35.26
C TRP A 287 33.64 -48.87 34.96
N ILE A 288 32.74 -49.86 35.02
CA ILE A 288 31.29 -49.64 34.85
C ILE A 288 30.78 -48.65 35.91
N ARG A 289 31.09 -48.87 37.18
CA ARG A 289 30.65 -48.00 38.29
C ARG A 289 31.13 -46.56 38.16
N ARG A 290 32.34 -46.34 37.63
CA ARG A 290 32.88 -44.99 37.38
C ARG A 290 32.30 -44.32 36.14
N THR A 291 31.90 -45.10 35.13
CA THR A 291 31.43 -44.59 33.85
C THR A 291 29.95 -44.20 33.88
N ILE A 292 29.11 -44.93 34.63
CA ILE A 292 27.67 -44.64 34.72
C ILE A 292 27.38 -43.19 35.15
N PRO A 293 27.99 -42.62 36.22
CA PRO A 293 27.71 -41.23 36.60
C PRO A 293 28.08 -40.19 35.53
N TRP A 294 29.13 -40.45 34.74
CA TRP A 294 29.48 -39.59 33.61
C TRP A 294 28.43 -39.66 32.50
N LEU A 295 27.94 -40.87 32.20
CA LEU A 295 26.83 -41.09 31.26
C LEU A 295 25.47 -40.66 31.80
N GLU A 296 25.29 -40.44 33.10
CA GLU A 296 24.05 -39.94 33.72
C GLU A 296 24.06 -38.42 33.93
N ASN A 297 25.20 -37.76 33.76
CA ASN A 297 25.27 -36.30 33.79
C ASN A 297 24.48 -35.70 32.62
N ARG A 298 23.43 -34.92 32.92
CA ARG A 298 22.55 -34.25 31.95
C ARG A 298 22.66 -32.72 32.00
N MET A 299 23.80 -32.20 32.45
CA MET A 299 24.01 -30.75 32.54
C MET A 299 24.09 -30.12 31.13
N PRO A 300 23.14 -29.25 30.76
CA PRO A 300 23.14 -28.58 29.46
C PRO A 300 24.27 -27.56 29.39
N GLU A 301 24.83 -27.37 28.19
CA GLU A 301 25.78 -26.30 27.92
C GLU A 301 25.11 -25.18 27.14
N ASN A 302 25.59 -23.95 27.31
CA ASN A 302 24.95 -22.77 26.72
C ASN A 302 25.25 -22.58 25.22
N THR A 303 26.23 -23.29 24.66
CA THR A 303 26.66 -23.11 23.27
C THR A 303 26.64 -24.43 22.50
N MET A 304 26.26 -24.35 21.22
CA MET A 304 26.31 -25.49 20.31
C MET A 304 27.71 -26.11 20.25
N GLN A 305 28.75 -25.27 20.26
CA GLN A 305 30.16 -25.73 20.22
C GLN A 305 30.53 -26.57 21.46
N ALA A 306 30.10 -26.16 22.65
CA ALA A 306 30.35 -26.94 23.87
C ALA A 306 29.60 -28.28 23.85
N MET A 307 28.37 -28.32 23.33
CA MET A 307 27.63 -29.58 23.14
C MET A 307 28.24 -30.48 22.05
N GLN A 308 28.79 -29.91 20.98
CA GLN A 308 29.54 -30.67 19.97
C GLN A 308 30.80 -31.31 20.56
N GLN A 309 31.51 -30.60 21.45
CA GLN A 309 32.64 -31.19 22.17
C GLN A 309 32.20 -32.39 23.02
N LYS A 310 31.08 -32.28 23.77
CA LYS A 310 30.54 -33.41 24.53
C LYS A 310 30.14 -34.60 23.65
N LEU A 311 29.63 -34.34 22.45
CA LEU A 311 29.34 -35.39 21.47
C LEU A 311 30.62 -36.06 20.98
N GLU A 312 31.70 -35.31 20.76
CA GLU A 312 32.99 -35.86 20.36
C GLU A 312 33.60 -36.70 21.48
N ASP A 313 33.56 -36.24 22.73
CA ASP A 313 33.98 -37.02 23.89
C ASP A 313 33.18 -38.34 24.00
N PHE A 314 31.87 -38.32 23.69
CA PHE A 314 31.03 -39.52 23.63
C PHE A 314 31.38 -40.45 22.46
N ARG A 315 31.76 -39.90 21.31
CA ARG A 315 32.27 -40.67 20.17
C ARG A 315 33.60 -41.34 20.50
N ASP A 316 34.52 -40.63 21.13
CA ASP A 316 35.81 -41.18 21.57
C ASP A 316 35.60 -42.29 22.60
N TYR A 317 34.69 -42.09 23.55
CA TYR A 317 34.23 -43.14 24.46
C TYR A 317 33.75 -44.39 23.70
N ARG A 318 32.85 -44.23 22.73
CA ARG A 318 32.27 -45.35 21.95
C ARG A 318 33.27 -46.01 20.99
N ARG A 319 34.24 -45.26 20.46
CA ARG A 319 35.19 -45.72 19.44
C ARG A 319 36.46 -46.32 20.03
N LEU A 320 36.96 -45.76 21.12
CA LEU A 320 38.27 -46.11 21.69
C LEU A 320 38.15 -46.82 23.04
N HIS A 321 37.31 -46.31 23.94
CA HIS A 321 37.30 -46.77 25.33
C HIS A 321 36.35 -47.96 25.59
N LYS A 322 35.15 -47.97 25.01
CA LYS A 322 34.16 -49.05 25.19
C LYS A 322 34.54 -50.38 24.50
N PRO A 323 35.03 -50.41 23.24
CA PRO A 323 35.29 -51.67 22.54
C PRO A 323 36.21 -52.67 23.26
N PRO A 324 37.36 -52.27 23.85
CA PRO A 324 38.18 -53.22 24.62
C PRO A 324 37.44 -53.78 25.84
N LYS A 325 36.54 -53.00 26.47
CA LYS A 325 35.74 -53.46 27.62
C LYS A 325 34.67 -54.48 27.24
N VAL A 326 34.10 -54.38 26.03
CA VAL A 326 33.24 -55.43 25.47
C VAL A 326 34.02 -56.74 25.31
N GLN A 327 35.27 -56.66 24.83
CA GLN A 327 36.13 -57.82 24.68
C GLN A 327 36.52 -58.42 26.04
N GLU A 328 36.85 -57.59 27.04
CA GLU A 328 37.11 -58.04 28.42
C GLU A 328 35.90 -58.76 29.03
N LYS A 329 34.68 -58.24 28.85
CA LYS A 329 33.43 -58.91 29.27
C LYS A 329 33.28 -60.29 28.64
N CYS A 330 33.49 -60.39 27.32
CA CYS A 330 33.42 -61.67 26.61
C CYS A 330 34.51 -62.64 27.08
N GLN A 331 35.74 -62.16 27.26
CA GLN A 331 36.86 -62.97 27.74
C GLN A 331 36.61 -63.51 29.16
N LEU A 332 35.97 -62.71 30.02
CA LEU A 332 35.59 -63.13 31.36
C LEU A 332 34.58 -64.28 31.35
N GLU A 333 33.57 -64.22 30.49
CA GLU A 333 32.61 -65.32 30.31
C GLU A 333 33.27 -66.59 29.73
N ILE A 334 34.22 -66.43 28.80
CA ILE A 334 35.02 -67.53 28.25
C ILE A 334 35.86 -68.19 29.35
N ASN A 335 36.55 -67.39 30.17
CA ASN A 335 37.38 -67.88 31.27
C ASN A 335 36.54 -68.67 32.27
N PHE A 336 35.36 -68.15 32.64
CA PHE A 336 34.43 -68.83 33.54
C PHE A 336 33.97 -70.18 32.99
N ASN A 337 33.49 -70.21 31.73
CA ASN A 337 32.99 -71.43 31.10
C ASN A 337 34.09 -72.50 30.93
N THR A 338 35.31 -72.06 30.59
CA THR A 338 36.48 -72.92 30.45
C THR A 338 36.86 -73.53 31.80
N LEU A 339 36.96 -72.70 32.85
CA LEU A 339 37.28 -73.14 34.20
C LEU A 339 36.21 -74.10 34.74
N GLN A 340 34.93 -73.78 34.57
CA GLN A 340 33.81 -74.62 35.00
C GLN A 340 33.86 -76.01 34.33
N THR A 341 34.21 -76.06 33.05
CA THR A 341 34.37 -77.31 32.30
C THR A 341 35.60 -78.09 32.76
N LYS A 342 36.75 -77.42 32.98
CA LYS A 342 37.98 -78.05 33.51
C LYS A 342 37.75 -78.71 34.88
N LEU A 343 37.05 -78.02 35.78
CA LEU A 343 36.74 -78.53 37.13
C LEU A 343 35.78 -79.72 37.08
N ARG A 344 34.74 -79.66 36.22
CA ARG A 344 33.78 -80.76 36.03
C ARG A 344 34.45 -82.03 35.49
N LEU A 345 35.27 -81.91 34.44
CA LEU A 345 35.98 -83.07 33.86
C LEU A 345 36.96 -83.70 34.86
N SER A 346 37.47 -82.92 35.81
CA SER A 346 38.39 -83.38 36.85
C SER A 346 37.68 -83.87 38.13
N ASN A 347 36.34 -83.96 38.15
CA ASN A 347 35.51 -84.28 39.32
C ASN A 347 35.82 -83.39 40.55
N ARG A 348 36.11 -82.11 40.32
CA ARG A 348 36.37 -81.12 41.38
C ARG A 348 35.15 -80.22 41.60
N PRO A 349 35.00 -79.60 42.78
CA PRO A 349 33.94 -78.64 43.04
C PRO A 349 33.94 -77.50 42.02
N ALA A 350 32.75 -77.01 41.70
CA ALA A 350 32.56 -75.85 40.83
C ALA A 350 33.19 -74.59 41.43
N PHE A 351 33.75 -73.74 40.57
CA PHE A 351 34.20 -72.41 40.99
C PHE A 351 32.98 -71.51 41.21
N MET A 352 32.94 -70.84 42.35
CA MET A 352 31.94 -69.83 42.66
C MET A 352 32.68 -68.51 42.94
N PRO A 353 32.50 -67.49 42.09
CA PRO A 353 33.11 -66.18 42.30
C PRO A 353 32.69 -65.52 43.61
N SER A 354 33.48 -64.53 44.04
CA SER A 354 33.14 -63.67 45.17
C SER A 354 31.78 -62.98 44.98
N GLU A 355 31.09 -62.68 46.08
CA GLU A 355 29.78 -62.03 46.08
C GLU A 355 29.78 -60.72 45.26
N GLY A 356 28.78 -60.57 44.38
CA GLY A 356 28.66 -59.41 43.48
C GLY A 356 29.54 -59.45 42.23
N LYS A 357 30.32 -60.53 42.02
CA LYS A 357 31.14 -60.76 40.82
C LYS A 357 30.67 -61.96 40.01
N MET A 358 29.42 -62.39 40.18
CA MET A 358 28.88 -63.46 39.34
C MET A 358 28.72 -62.95 37.90
N VAL A 359 28.79 -63.87 36.93
CA VAL A 359 28.54 -63.54 35.51
C VAL A 359 27.16 -62.88 35.31
N SER A 360 26.16 -63.25 36.11
CA SER A 360 24.85 -62.60 36.12
C SER A 360 24.91 -61.14 36.57
N ASP A 361 25.69 -60.84 37.61
CA ASP A 361 25.82 -59.50 38.18
C ASP A 361 26.55 -58.58 37.20
N ILE A 362 27.58 -59.08 36.54
CA ILE A 362 28.31 -58.38 35.48
C ILE A 362 27.40 -58.08 34.30
N ASN A 363 26.55 -59.04 33.90
CA ASN A 363 25.57 -58.82 32.84
C ASN A 363 24.52 -57.77 33.22
N ASN A 364 24.04 -57.76 34.46
CA ASN A 364 23.12 -56.74 34.95
C ASN A 364 23.78 -55.35 35.00
N ALA A 365 25.01 -55.27 35.53
CA ALA A 365 25.77 -54.01 35.57
C ALA A 365 26.06 -53.47 34.17
N TRP A 366 26.37 -54.35 33.22
CA TRP A 366 26.55 -54.00 31.81
C TRP A 366 25.25 -53.52 31.16
N GLY A 367 24.11 -54.16 31.46
CA GLY A 367 22.80 -53.71 30.98
C GLY A 367 22.43 -52.31 31.49
N ASN A 368 22.74 -52.01 32.75
CA ASN A 368 22.55 -50.66 33.32
C ASN A 368 23.43 -49.61 32.61
N LEU A 369 24.69 -49.95 32.30
CA LEU A 369 25.58 -49.10 31.50
C LEU A 369 24.99 -48.81 30.12
N GLU A 370 24.50 -49.84 29.41
CA GLU A 370 23.87 -49.68 28.09
C GLU A 370 22.60 -48.82 28.16
N GLY A 371 21.81 -48.93 29.23
CA GLY A 371 20.68 -48.05 29.50
C GLY A 371 21.08 -46.59 29.67
N ALA A 372 22.12 -46.33 30.48
CA ALA A 372 22.66 -44.98 30.69
C ALA A 372 23.23 -44.38 29.39
N GLU A 373 23.92 -45.18 28.57
CA GLU A 373 24.42 -44.77 27.25
C GLU A 373 23.30 -44.34 26.31
N LYS A 374 22.24 -45.14 26.20
CA LYS A 374 21.10 -44.82 25.34
C LYS A 374 20.46 -43.50 25.76
N GLY A 375 20.22 -43.32 27.06
CA GLY A 375 19.65 -42.08 27.58
C GLY A 375 20.56 -40.87 27.39
N TYR A 376 21.89 -41.05 27.38
CA TYR A 376 22.84 -39.96 27.15
C TYR A 376 22.89 -39.56 25.67
N GLU A 377 22.91 -40.53 24.76
CA GLU A 377 22.88 -40.30 23.31
C GLU A 377 21.60 -39.55 22.89
N GLU A 378 20.43 -40.00 23.38
CA GLU A 378 19.15 -39.33 23.11
C GLU A 378 19.12 -37.89 23.65
N TRP A 379 19.62 -37.68 24.88
CA TRP A 379 19.71 -36.35 25.47
C TRP A 379 20.65 -35.42 24.68
N LEU A 380 21.87 -35.86 24.36
CA LEU A 380 22.84 -35.08 23.58
C LEU A 380 22.25 -34.64 22.24
N LEU A 381 21.58 -35.55 21.51
CA LEU A 381 21.00 -35.25 20.22
C LEU A 381 19.80 -34.29 20.31
N ASN A 382 18.95 -34.44 21.33
CA ASN A 382 17.85 -33.51 21.57
C ASN A 382 18.36 -32.11 21.90
N GLU A 383 19.39 -32.02 22.75
CA GLU A 383 19.95 -30.75 23.18
C GLU A 383 20.71 -30.03 22.05
N ILE A 384 21.45 -30.76 21.22
CA ILE A 384 22.08 -30.19 20.00
C ILE A 384 21.02 -29.63 19.05
N ARG A 385 19.92 -30.36 18.81
CA ARG A 385 18.82 -29.87 17.96
C ARG A 385 18.12 -28.65 18.55
N ARG A 386 17.96 -28.60 19.87
CA ARG A 386 17.39 -27.44 20.59
C ARG A 386 18.28 -26.21 20.40
N LEU A 387 19.59 -26.34 20.65
CA LEU A 387 20.55 -25.24 20.50
C LEU A 387 20.68 -24.78 19.04
N GLU A 388 20.69 -25.69 18.08
CA GLU A 388 20.71 -25.33 16.65
C GLU A 388 19.46 -24.51 16.25
N ARG A 389 18.28 -24.90 16.73
CA ARG A 389 17.04 -24.14 16.54
C ARG A 389 17.11 -22.77 17.23
N LEU A 390 17.63 -22.71 18.45
CA LEU A 390 17.80 -21.45 19.19
C LEU A 390 18.74 -20.48 18.46
N ASP A 391 19.90 -20.94 17.99
CA ASP A 391 20.86 -20.10 17.25
C ASP A 391 20.24 -19.58 15.94
N HIS A 392 19.51 -20.43 15.22
CA HIS A 392 18.80 -20.03 14.01
C HIS A 392 17.72 -18.99 14.28
N LEU A 393 16.87 -19.21 15.29
CA LEU A 393 15.81 -18.27 15.66
C LEU A 393 16.38 -16.95 16.18
N ALA A 394 17.44 -16.99 16.98
CA ALA A 394 18.10 -15.79 17.52
C ALA A 394 18.71 -14.94 16.40
N GLU A 395 19.36 -15.55 15.42
CA GLU A 395 19.88 -14.83 14.24
C GLU A 395 18.73 -14.27 13.38
N LYS A 396 17.68 -15.05 13.16
CA LYS A 396 16.49 -14.62 12.42
C LYS A 396 15.80 -13.43 13.11
N PHE A 397 15.68 -13.47 14.44
CA PHE A 397 15.19 -12.34 15.24
C PHE A 397 16.08 -11.11 15.05
N ARG A 398 17.40 -11.26 15.21
CA ARG A 398 18.38 -10.16 15.09
C ARG A 398 18.27 -9.47 13.73
N GLN A 399 18.20 -10.23 12.63
CA GLN A 399 18.06 -9.70 11.28
C GLN A 399 16.72 -9.01 11.07
N LYS A 400 15.60 -9.66 11.41
CA LYS A 400 14.26 -9.08 11.21
C LYS A 400 14.04 -7.83 12.05
N ALA A 401 14.47 -7.84 13.31
CA ALA A 401 14.40 -6.68 14.21
C ALA A 401 15.23 -5.51 13.66
N ALA A 402 16.48 -5.74 13.24
CA ALA A 402 17.33 -4.68 12.68
C ALA A 402 16.74 -4.05 11.41
N ILE A 403 16.18 -4.87 10.50
CA ILE A 403 15.53 -4.38 9.28
C ILE A 403 14.26 -3.58 9.61
N HIS A 404 13.50 -4.00 10.63
CA HIS A 404 12.32 -3.27 11.07
C HIS A 404 12.69 -1.91 11.69
N GLU A 405 13.65 -1.91 12.61
CA GLU A 405 14.16 -0.69 13.27
C GLU A 405 14.70 0.33 12.25
N ALA A 406 15.46 -0.13 11.25
CA ALA A 406 15.95 0.72 10.17
C ALA A 406 14.83 1.32 9.31
N TRP A 407 13.70 0.62 9.18
CA TRP A 407 12.52 1.12 8.46
C TRP A 407 11.68 2.08 9.31
N THR A 408 11.66 1.91 10.64
CA THR A 408 10.95 2.83 11.56
C THR A 408 11.72 4.12 11.84
N ASP A 409 13.04 4.12 11.66
CA ASP A 409 13.89 5.28 11.93
C ASP A 409 13.40 6.55 11.19
N GLY A 410 13.26 7.66 11.92
CA GLY A 410 12.76 8.95 11.41
C GLY A 410 11.27 9.02 11.05
N LYS A 411 10.49 7.93 11.13
CA LYS A 411 9.05 7.96 10.78
C LYS A 411 8.19 8.68 11.80
N GLU A 412 8.50 8.54 13.09
CA GLU A 412 7.80 9.29 14.13
C GLU A 412 7.96 10.80 13.93
N ASP A 413 9.19 11.26 13.69
CA ASP A 413 9.48 12.67 13.41
C ASP A 413 8.75 13.16 12.16
N MET A 414 8.68 12.33 11.12
CA MET A 414 7.91 12.65 9.91
C MET A 414 6.41 12.82 10.23
N LEU A 415 5.82 11.91 11.01
CA LEU A 415 4.41 11.93 11.35
C LEU A 415 4.03 13.12 12.24
N GLN A 416 4.94 13.57 13.10
CA GLN A 416 4.73 14.69 14.01
C GLN A 416 4.85 16.08 13.35
N LYS A 417 5.39 16.17 12.13
CA LYS A 417 5.49 17.45 11.41
C LYS A 417 4.11 18.07 11.19
N ARG A 418 4.00 19.37 11.39
CA ARG A 418 2.76 20.14 11.19
C ARG A 418 2.76 20.94 9.89
N ASP A 419 3.33 20.34 8.85
CA ASP A 419 3.41 20.89 7.49
C ASP A 419 2.03 21.19 6.87
N TYR A 420 0.98 20.53 7.35
CA TYR A 420 -0.39 20.78 6.94
C TYR A 420 -0.98 22.13 7.41
N GLU A 421 -0.46 22.74 8.49
CA GLU A 421 -1.01 24.00 9.03
C GLU A 421 -0.74 25.20 8.10
N THR A 422 0.33 25.14 7.30
CA THR A 422 0.74 26.20 6.38
C THR A 422 0.50 25.85 4.90
N ALA A 423 -0.09 24.69 4.62
CA ALA A 423 -0.27 24.19 3.27
C ALA A 423 -1.48 24.83 2.56
N SER A 424 -1.35 25.06 1.26
CA SER A 424 -2.47 25.37 0.37
C SER A 424 -3.35 24.15 0.08
N LEU A 425 -4.53 24.36 -0.52
CA LEU A 425 -5.47 23.28 -0.84
C LEU A 425 -4.89 22.21 -1.79
N SER A 426 -4.01 22.58 -2.72
CA SER A 426 -3.34 21.62 -3.61
C SER A 426 -2.25 20.84 -2.87
N GLU A 427 -1.50 21.51 -1.99
CA GLU A 427 -0.44 20.91 -1.19
C GLU A 427 -1.02 19.93 -0.15
N ILE A 428 -2.12 20.28 0.53
CA ILE A 428 -2.76 19.38 1.50
C ILE A 428 -3.30 18.10 0.83
N LYS A 429 -3.88 18.22 -0.38
CA LYS A 429 -4.33 17.06 -1.17
C LYS A 429 -3.16 16.17 -1.58
N ALA A 430 -2.02 16.78 -1.93
CA ALA A 430 -0.80 16.03 -2.23
C ALA A 430 -0.23 15.35 -0.97
N LEU A 431 -0.28 16.00 0.19
CA LEU A 431 0.13 15.43 1.48
C LEU A 431 -0.77 14.26 1.90
N LEU A 432 -2.09 14.37 1.73
CA LEU A 432 -3.03 13.27 1.96
C LEU A 432 -2.71 12.04 1.11
N LYS A 433 -2.45 12.23 -0.18
CA LYS A 433 -2.07 11.12 -1.07
C LYS A 433 -0.73 10.47 -0.68
N LYS A 434 0.24 11.27 -0.23
CA LYS A 434 1.50 10.75 0.33
C LYS A 434 1.26 9.98 1.63
N HIS A 435 0.34 10.45 2.46
CA HIS A 435 -0.03 9.81 3.72
C HIS A 435 -0.76 8.48 3.49
N GLU A 436 -1.65 8.40 2.50
CA GLU A 436 -2.30 7.14 2.09
C GLU A 436 -1.28 6.10 1.60
N ALA A 437 -0.27 6.53 0.82
CA ALA A 437 0.83 5.66 0.41
C ALA A 437 1.65 5.16 1.62
N PHE A 438 1.85 6.01 2.63
CA PHE A 438 2.50 5.63 3.88
C PHE A 438 1.65 4.65 4.71
N GLU A 439 0.34 4.84 4.80
CA GLU A 439 -0.58 3.91 5.50
C GLU A 439 -0.58 2.52 4.84
N SER A 440 -0.50 2.47 3.52
CA SER A 440 -0.37 1.21 2.76
C SER A 440 0.97 0.51 3.03
N ASP A 441 2.10 1.25 3.03
CA ASP A 441 3.42 0.73 3.40
C ASP A 441 3.45 0.24 4.87
N LEU A 442 2.83 1.00 5.78
CA LEU A 442 2.67 0.63 7.19
C LEU A 442 1.89 -0.68 7.31
N ALA A 443 0.75 -0.84 6.62
CA ALA A 443 -0.03 -2.08 6.66
C ALA A 443 0.77 -3.30 6.17
N ALA A 444 1.60 -3.15 5.13
CA ALA A 444 2.45 -4.23 4.62
C ALA A 444 3.53 -4.69 5.62
N HIS A 445 3.89 -3.85 6.59
CA HIS A 445 4.90 -4.14 7.60
C HIS A 445 4.32 -4.82 8.86
N GLN A 446 2.99 -4.92 8.99
CA GLN A 446 2.30 -5.58 10.12
C GLN A 446 2.75 -7.03 10.33
N ASP A 447 2.73 -7.84 9.27
CA ASP A 447 3.14 -9.26 9.31
C ASP A 447 4.60 -9.42 9.78
N ARG A 448 5.46 -8.44 9.50
CA ARG A 448 6.86 -8.47 9.97
C ARG A 448 6.94 -8.32 11.49
N VAL A 449 6.14 -7.43 12.08
CA VAL A 449 6.11 -7.22 13.54
C VAL A 449 5.55 -8.47 14.23
N GLU A 450 4.47 -9.04 13.69
CA GLU A 450 3.88 -10.29 14.21
C GLU A 450 4.89 -11.44 14.19
N GLN A 451 5.66 -11.59 13.10
CA GLN A 451 6.73 -12.59 13.02
C GLN A 451 7.86 -12.34 14.02
N ILE A 452 8.26 -11.08 14.26
CA ILE A 452 9.29 -10.75 15.26
C ILE A 452 8.81 -11.17 16.65
N ALA A 453 7.55 -10.85 17.00
CA ALA A 453 6.95 -11.24 18.27
C ALA A 453 6.82 -12.76 18.43
N ALA A 454 6.37 -13.46 17.39
CA ALA A 454 6.25 -14.92 17.39
C ALA A 454 7.61 -15.61 17.57
N ILE A 455 8.67 -15.13 16.90
CA ILE A 455 10.03 -15.66 17.07
C ILE A 455 10.56 -15.40 18.49
N ALA A 456 10.32 -14.21 19.03
CA ALA A 456 10.71 -13.89 20.41
C ALA A 456 10.00 -14.78 21.43
N GLN A 457 8.72 -15.07 21.23
CA GLN A 457 7.96 -16.00 22.06
C GLN A 457 8.53 -17.42 21.97
N GLU A 458 8.80 -17.93 20.76
CA GLU A 458 9.39 -19.26 20.57
C GLU A 458 10.77 -19.38 21.23
N LEU A 459 11.60 -18.32 21.18
CA LEU A 459 12.88 -18.26 21.88
C LEU A 459 12.71 -18.37 23.41
N ASN A 460 11.65 -17.77 23.98
CA ASN A 460 11.33 -17.93 25.41
C ASN A 460 10.87 -19.34 25.76
N GLU A 461 10.00 -19.94 24.93
CA GLU A 461 9.50 -21.31 25.16
C GLU A 461 10.63 -22.35 25.14
N LEU A 462 11.73 -22.04 24.45
CA LEU A 462 12.94 -22.86 24.39
C LEU A 462 14.00 -22.47 25.43
N ASP A 463 13.71 -21.61 26.41
CA ASP A 463 14.64 -21.15 27.46
C ASP A 463 15.97 -20.60 26.89
N TYR A 464 15.89 -19.69 25.93
CA TYR A 464 17.06 -19.03 25.37
C TYR A 464 17.78 -18.16 26.43
N TYR A 465 19.12 -18.24 26.49
CA TYR A 465 19.90 -17.58 27.54
C TYR A 465 19.76 -16.04 27.55
N ASP A 466 19.57 -15.42 26.38
CA ASP A 466 19.43 -13.97 26.22
C ASP A 466 17.97 -13.54 25.92
N SER A 467 17.01 -14.39 26.29
CA SER A 467 15.58 -14.09 26.24
C SER A 467 15.21 -12.73 26.85
N PRO A 468 15.77 -12.28 28.01
CA PRO A 468 15.46 -10.97 28.56
C PRO A 468 15.77 -9.81 27.60
N SER A 469 16.90 -9.85 26.89
CA SER A 469 17.29 -8.80 25.94
C SER A 469 16.43 -8.84 24.68
N VAL A 470 16.14 -10.05 24.17
CA VAL A 470 15.22 -10.27 23.04
C VAL A 470 13.83 -9.71 23.35
N ASN A 471 13.29 -9.99 24.54
CA ASN A 471 11.98 -9.51 24.97
C ASN A 471 11.94 -8.00 25.15
N ALA A 472 12.96 -7.41 25.79
CA ALA A 472 13.04 -5.96 25.94
C ALA A 472 13.07 -5.24 24.58
N ARG A 473 13.82 -5.80 23.61
CA ARG A 473 13.88 -5.27 22.25
C ARG A 473 12.57 -5.46 21.49
N CYS A 474 11.96 -6.65 21.58
CA CYS A 474 10.67 -6.93 20.95
C CYS A 474 9.58 -6.01 21.49
N GLN A 475 9.51 -5.83 22.82
CA GLN A 475 8.56 -4.92 23.46
C GLN A 475 8.74 -3.50 22.95
N LYS A 476 9.99 -3.00 22.87
CA LYS A 476 10.28 -1.68 22.32
C LYS A 476 9.79 -1.52 20.88
N ILE A 477 9.96 -2.56 20.04
CA ILE A 477 9.46 -2.57 18.67
C ILE A 477 7.92 -2.53 18.64
N CYS A 478 7.24 -3.33 19.47
CA CYS A 478 5.78 -3.33 19.57
C CYS A 478 5.24 -1.99 20.07
N ASP A 479 5.82 -1.43 21.14
CA ASP A 479 5.43 -0.13 21.69
C ASP A 479 5.61 0.99 20.64
N GLN A 480 6.71 0.94 19.89
CA GLN A 480 6.97 1.87 18.80
C GLN A 480 5.96 1.71 17.65
N TRP A 481 5.61 0.47 17.31
CA TRP A 481 4.61 0.18 16.28
C TRP A 481 3.22 0.72 16.65
N ASP A 482 2.79 0.49 17.89
CA ASP A 482 1.53 1.01 18.41
C ASP A 482 1.52 2.55 18.41
N ALA A 483 2.63 3.16 18.82
CA ALA A 483 2.80 4.61 18.76
C ALA A 483 2.74 5.16 17.34
N LEU A 484 3.39 4.50 16.37
CA LEU A 484 3.32 4.85 14.94
C LEU A 484 1.88 4.75 14.42
N GLY A 485 1.14 3.71 14.78
CA GLY A 485 -0.28 3.57 14.42
C GLY A 485 -1.12 4.75 14.92
N VAL A 486 -0.99 5.11 16.20
CA VAL A 486 -1.70 6.25 16.80
C VAL A 486 -1.29 7.58 16.17
N LEU A 487 -0.01 7.82 15.93
CA LEU A 487 0.49 9.03 15.29
C LEU A 487 0.00 9.16 13.85
N THR A 488 -0.04 8.05 13.11
CA THR A 488 -0.54 7.98 11.73
C THR A 488 -2.01 8.36 11.68
N GLN A 489 -2.84 7.79 12.57
CA GLN A 489 -4.25 8.13 12.65
C GLN A 489 -4.46 9.61 13.01
N LYS A 490 -3.77 10.12 14.04
CA LYS A 490 -3.85 11.54 14.44
C LYS A 490 -3.47 12.47 13.30
N ARG A 491 -2.42 12.14 12.54
CA ARG A 491 -2.01 12.92 11.37
C ARG A 491 -3.06 12.86 10.26
N SER A 492 -3.62 11.69 9.98
CA SER A 492 -4.69 11.50 8.98
C SER A 492 -5.92 12.37 9.30
N GLU A 493 -6.38 12.34 10.56
CA GLU A 493 -7.49 13.17 11.05
C GLU A 493 -7.18 14.68 10.93
N ALA A 494 -5.96 15.10 11.26
CA ALA A 494 -5.55 16.50 11.13
C ALA A 494 -5.46 16.96 9.66
N LEU A 495 -4.93 16.12 8.77
CA LEU A 495 -4.87 16.37 7.34
C LEU A 495 -6.26 16.52 6.73
N GLN A 496 -7.15 15.55 6.98
CA GLN A 496 -8.54 15.57 6.49
C GLN A 496 -9.34 16.76 7.04
N ARG A 497 -9.15 17.10 8.33
CA ARG A 497 -9.78 18.28 8.93
C ARG A 497 -9.32 19.56 8.23
N THR A 498 -8.02 19.69 7.97
CA THR A 498 -7.46 20.88 7.33
C THR A 498 -7.88 20.99 5.87
N GLU A 499 -7.89 19.88 5.14
CA GLU A 499 -8.44 19.82 3.77
C GLU A 499 -9.89 20.32 3.74
N LYS A 500 -10.75 19.77 4.61
CA LYS A 500 -12.17 20.16 4.67
C LYS A 500 -12.37 21.65 4.95
N LEU A 501 -11.56 22.22 5.83
CA LEU A 501 -11.59 23.66 6.12
C LEU A 501 -11.19 24.48 4.88
N LEU A 502 -10.10 24.10 4.21
CA LEU A 502 -9.63 24.78 3.00
C LEU A 502 -10.62 24.65 1.84
N GLU A 503 -11.25 23.48 1.63
CA GLU A 503 -12.31 23.30 0.63
C GLU A 503 -13.53 24.17 0.91
N THR A 504 -13.93 24.28 2.19
CA THR A 504 -15.05 25.14 2.58
C THR A 504 -14.75 26.61 2.25
N ILE A 505 -13.53 27.06 2.55
CA ILE A 505 -13.11 28.44 2.30
C ILE A 505 -13.01 28.72 0.79
N ASP A 506 -12.43 27.79 0.03
CA ASP A 506 -12.32 27.85 -1.43
C ASP A 506 -13.71 27.99 -2.09
N GLN A 507 -14.67 27.16 -1.65
CA GLN A 507 -16.05 27.20 -2.13
C GLN A 507 -16.75 28.52 -1.81
N LEU A 508 -16.55 29.07 -0.61
CA LEU A 508 -17.09 30.38 -0.23
C LEU A 508 -16.43 31.52 -1.03
N TYR A 509 -15.11 31.45 -1.29
CA TYR A 509 -14.45 32.42 -2.16
C TYR A 509 -15.00 32.39 -3.59
N LEU A 510 -15.26 31.19 -4.13
CA LEU A 510 -15.88 31.04 -5.44
C LEU A 510 -17.31 31.59 -5.47
N GLU A 511 -18.11 31.33 -4.42
CA GLU A 511 -19.47 31.87 -4.32
C GLU A 511 -19.47 33.40 -4.24
N PHE A 512 -18.57 33.99 -3.45
CA PHE A 512 -18.38 35.43 -3.40
C PHE A 512 -18.06 35.98 -4.79
N ALA A 513 -17.09 35.39 -5.50
CA ALA A 513 -16.68 35.85 -6.82
C ALA A 513 -17.84 35.79 -7.83
N LYS A 514 -18.60 34.69 -7.82
CA LYS A 514 -19.76 34.48 -8.69
C LYS A 514 -20.87 35.51 -8.49
N ARG A 515 -21.10 35.96 -7.25
CA ARG A 515 -22.14 36.96 -6.92
C ARG A 515 -21.65 38.40 -7.04
N ALA A 516 -20.40 38.66 -6.63
CA ALA A 516 -19.80 39.99 -6.67
C ALA A 516 -19.63 40.52 -8.10
N ALA A 517 -19.28 39.67 -9.08
CA ALA A 517 -19.11 40.12 -10.47
C ALA A 517 -20.38 40.71 -11.11
N PRO A 518 -21.53 40.00 -11.18
CA PRO A 518 -22.75 40.58 -11.74
C PRO A 518 -23.29 41.75 -10.90
N PHE A 519 -23.15 41.69 -9.57
CA PHE A 519 -23.54 42.80 -8.69
C PHE A 519 -22.68 44.06 -8.94
N ASN A 520 -21.38 43.89 -9.18
CA ASN A 520 -20.50 44.98 -9.57
C ASN A 520 -20.92 45.62 -10.90
N ASN A 521 -21.22 44.79 -11.91
CA ASN A 521 -21.69 45.28 -13.21
C ASN A 521 -23.03 46.03 -13.08
N TRP A 522 -23.93 45.53 -12.22
CA TRP A 522 -25.18 46.23 -11.91
C TRP A 522 -24.93 47.60 -11.27
N MET A 523 -23.99 47.71 -10.32
CA MET A 523 -23.63 49.00 -9.72
C MET A 523 -23.00 49.96 -10.75
N GLU A 524 -22.17 49.45 -11.67
CA GLU A 524 -21.60 50.25 -12.76
C GLU A 524 -22.68 50.78 -13.70
N GLY A 525 -23.58 49.92 -14.18
CA GLY A 525 -24.71 50.34 -15.00
C GLY A 525 -25.64 51.31 -14.28
N ALA A 526 -25.93 51.08 -13.00
CA ALA A 526 -26.72 52.00 -12.18
C ALA A 526 -26.05 53.39 -12.05
N MET A 527 -24.72 53.45 -11.90
CA MET A 527 -24.01 54.72 -11.88
C MET A 527 -24.09 55.43 -13.23
N GLU A 528 -23.94 54.70 -14.34
CA GLU A 528 -24.08 55.25 -15.70
C GLU A 528 -25.49 55.81 -15.94
N ASP A 529 -26.54 55.04 -15.65
CA ASP A 529 -27.93 55.44 -15.84
C ASP A 529 -28.33 56.67 -15.00
N LEU A 530 -27.83 56.75 -13.76
CA LEU A 530 -28.11 57.89 -12.87
C LEU A 530 -27.41 59.17 -13.33
N GLN A 531 -26.27 59.03 -14.01
CA GLN A 531 -25.48 60.15 -14.54
C GLN A 531 -25.82 60.50 -16.00
N ASP A 532 -26.70 59.75 -16.65
CA ASP A 532 -27.04 59.93 -18.06
C ASP A 532 -27.67 61.30 -18.35
N THR A 533 -27.19 61.99 -19.36
CA THR A 533 -27.71 63.31 -19.75
C THR A 533 -28.93 63.15 -20.64
N PHE A 534 -30.06 63.76 -20.26
CA PHE A 534 -31.32 63.68 -21.00
C PHE A 534 -31.77 65.04 -21.53
N ILE A 535 -32.52 65.02 -22.64
CA ILE A 535 -33.18 66.17 -23.24
C ILE A 535 -34.65 65.79 -23.46
N VAL A 536 -35.55 66.68 -23.08
CA VAL A 536 -37.00 66.49 -23.20
C VAL A 536 -37.65 67.76 -23.75
N HIS A 537 -38.73 67.58 -24.52
CA HIS A 537 -39.48 68.67 -25.15
C HIS A 537 -40.96 68.69 -24.72
N THR A 538 -41.40 67.64 -24.01
CA THR A 538 -42.77 67.49 -23.54
C THR A 538 -42.84 67.03 -22.08
N ILE A 539 -43.99 67.28 -21.45
CA ILE A 539 -44.27 66.82 -20.07
C ILE A 539 -44.34 65.28 -20.00
N GLU A 540 -44.84 64.62 -21.05
CA GLU A 540 -45.01 63.16 -21.06
C GLU A 540 -43.64 62.45 -21.07
N GLU A 541 -42.66 62.97 -21.81
CA GLU A 541 -41.29 62.42 -21.83
C GLU A 541 -40.62 62.48 -20.45
N ILE A 542 -40.71 63.62 -19.76
CA ILE A 542 -40.12 63.77 -18.42
C ILE A 542 -40.87 62.97 -17.35
N GLN A 543 -42.19 62.76 -17.51
CA GLN A 543 -42.96 61.84 -16.67
C GLN A 543 -42.55 60.38 -16.88
N GLY A 544 -42.24 59.99 -18.12
CA GLY A 544 -41.69 58.68 -18.45
C GLY A 544 -40.35 58.43 -17.75
N LEU A 545 -39.42 59.39 -17.85
CA LEU A 545 -38.13 59.32 -17.15
C LEU A 545 -38.27 59.29 -15.62
N SER A 546 -39.20 60.08 -15.07
CA SER A 546 -39.50 60.07 -13.62
C SER A 546 -40.04 58.72 -13.17
N THR A 547 -40.95 58.12 -13.96
CA THR A 547 -41.51 56.80 -13.67
C THR A 547 -40.44 55.71 -13.73
N ALA A 548 -39.55 55.75 -14.74
CA ALA A 548 -38.43 54.83 -14.84
C ALA A 548 -37.48 54.94 -13.63
N HIS A 549 -37.21 56.17 -13.16
CA HIS A 549 -36.39 56.39 -11.98
C HIS A 549 -37.04 55.86 -10.69
N GLU A 550 -38.36 56.03 -10.53
CA GLU A 550 -39.11 55.42 -9.41
C GLU A 550 -39.05 53.88 -9.43
N GLN A 551 -39.21 53.28 -10.61
CA GLN A 551 -39.08 51.83 -10.78
C GLN A 551 -37.66 51.35 -10.43
N PHE A 552 -36.62 52.09 -10.85
CA PHE A 552 -35.25 51.81 -10.44
C PHE A 552 -35.08 51.89 -8.91
N LYS A 553 -35.58 52.95 -8.26
CA LYS A 553 -35.53 53.09 -6.79
C LYS A 553 -36.19 51.92 -6.06
N ALA A 554 -37.26 51.35 -6.61
CA ALA A 554 -37.93 50.18 -6.04
C ALA A 554 -37.05 48.92 -6.02
N THR A 555 -36.01 48.83 -6.86
CA THR A 555 -35.06 47.70 -6.87
C THR A 555 -33.94 47.82 -5.82
N LEU A 556 -33.68 49.03 -5.30
CA LEU A 556 -32.58 49.29 -4.37
C LEU A 556 -32.63 48.46 -3.07
N PRO A 557 -33.78 48.22 -2.43
CA PRO A 557 -33.83 47.38 -1.22
C PRO A 557 -33.41 45.93 -1.48
N GLU A 558 -33.76 45.37 -2.64
CA GLU A 558 -33.36 44.03 -3.04
C GLU A 558 -31.86 43.98 -3.38
N ALA A 559 -31.35 45.01 -4.06
CA ALA A 559 -29.92 45.15 -4.31
C ALA A 559 -29.09 45.29 -3.01
N ASP A 560 -29.59 46.00 -1.99
CA ASP A 560 -28.91 46.06 -0.68
C ASP A 560 -28.91 44.70 0.02
N LYS A 561 -29.99 43.92 -0.12
CA LYS A 561 -30.05 42.55 0.40
C LYS A 561 -29.01 41.65 -0.27
N GLU A 562 -28.81 41.78 -1.57
CA GLU A 562 -27.78 41.07 -2.31
C GLU A 562 -26.37 41.49 -1.84
N ARG A 563 -26.13 42.80 -1.67
CA ARG A 563 -24.87 43.32 -1.09
C ARG A 563 -24.60 42.71 0.29
N GLN A 564 -25.59 42.72 1.18
CA GLN A 564 -25.45 42.17 2.53
C GLN A 564 -25.13 40.68 2.50
N ALA A 565 -25.74 39.92 1.59
CA ALA A 565 -25.44 38.50 1.43
C ALA A 565 -24.03 38.25 0.88
N ILE A 566 -23.56 39.04 -0.10
CA ILE A 566 -22.18 38.99 -0.61
C ILE A 566 -21.17 39.27 0.51
N LEU A 567 -21.41 40.30 1.32
CA LEU A 567 -20.55 40.61 2.47
C LEU A 567 -20.63 39.54 3.56
N GLY A 568 -21.79 38.92 3.75
CA GLY A 568 -22.00 37.80 4.66
C GLY A 568 -21.08 36.61 4.36
N ILE A 569 -20.92 36.27 3.08
CA ILE A 569 -20.00 35.21 2.64
C ILE A 569 -18.56 35.55 3.05
N HIS A 570 -18.10 36.77 2.78
CA HIS A 570 -16.75 37.20 3.15
C HIS A 570 -16.52 37.17 4.67
N ASN A 571 -17.51 37.61 5.45
CA ASN A 571 -17.44 37.59 6.91
C ASN A 571 -17.37 36.16 7.47
N GLU A 572 -18.09 35.20 6.87
CA GLU A 572 -18.01 33.80 7.29
C GLU A 572 -16.62 33.20 7.01
N ILE A 573 -16.01 33.55 5.87
CA ILE A 573 -14.62 33.17 5.57
C ILE A 573 -13.67 33.72 6.65
N ALA A 574 -13.77 35.02 6.94
CA ALA A 574 -12.93 35.66 7.96
C ALA A 574 -13.10 35.01 9.34
N LYS A 575 -14.33 34.63 9.71
CA LYS A 575 -14.65 33.93 10.96
C LYS A 575 -14.06 32.53 11.00
N ILE A 576 -14.13 31.75 9.91
CA ILE A 576 -13.52 30.41 9.83
C ILE A 576 -12.00 30.51 10.01
N VAL A 577 -11.37 31.44 9.29
CA VAL A 577 -9.92 31.69 9.36
C VAL A 577 -9.51 32.07 10.78
N GLN A 578 -10.23 32.99 11.43
CA GLN A 578 -9.95 33.43 12.79
C GLN A 578 -10.16 32.32 13.83
N THR A 579 -11.20 31.49 13.67
CA THR A 579 -11.53 30.42 14.63
C THR A 579 -10.50 29.29 14.59
N TYR A 580 -10.10 28.87 13.39
CA TYR A 580 -9.23 27.71 13.19
C TYR A 580 -7.76 28.07 12.95
N HIS A 581 -7.41 29.36 12.94
CA HIS A 581 -6.04 29.86 12.73
C HIS A 581 -5.39 29.32 11.44
N VAL A 582 -6.20 29.16 10.39
CA VAL A 582 -5.75 28.63 9.10
C VAL A 582 -4.98 29.72 8.36
N ASN A 583 -3.77 29.41 7.90
CA ASN A 583 -2.93 30.39 7.23
C ASN A 583 -3.31 30.49 5.75
N ILE A 584 -4.14 31.48 5.41
CA ILE A 584 -4.58 31.73 4.03
C ILE A 584 -3.98 33.07 3.57
N ALA A 585 -3.32 33.05 2.41
CA ALA A 585 -2.90 34.28 1.74
C ALA A 585 -4.16 35.12 1.45
N GLY A 586 -4.33 36.20 2.20
CA GLY A 586 -5.61 36.88 2.48
C GLY A 586 -6.30 37.60 1.33
N THR A 587 -6.42 36.97 0.16
CA THR A 587 -7.09 37.52 -1.02
C THR A 587 -7.83 36.42 -1.78
N ASN A 588 -9.03 36.71 -2.26
CA ASN A 588 -9.83 35.79 -3.05
C ASN A 588 -9.13 35.48 -4.40
N PRO A 589 -8.84 34.22 -4.76
CA PRO A 589 -8.13 33.88 -6.00
C PRO A 589 -9.01 33.98 -7.26
N TYR A 590 -10.34 34.08 -7.12
CA TYR A 590 -11.29 34.01 -8.24
C TYR A 590 -11.80 35.37 -8.73
N THR A 591 -11.52 36.45 -8.01
CA THR A 591 -11.96 37.80 -8.40
C THR A 591 -11.00 38.86 -7.86
N THR A 592 -10.85 39.95 -8.61
CA THR A 592 -10.13 41.15 -8.16
C THR A 592 -10.99 42.06 -7.30
N ILE A 593 -12.31 41.88 -7.33
CA ILE A 593 -13.27 42.74 -6.60
C ILE A 593 -13.17 42.41 -5.12
N ASN A 594 -12.87 43.42 -4.30
CA ASN A 594 -12.83 43.26 -2.86
C ASN A 594 -14.10 43.82 -2.17
N PRO A 595 -14.41 43.38 -0.94
CA PRO A 595 -15.60 43.84 -0.20
C PRO A 595 -15.64 45.36 0.05
N GLN A 596 -14.48 46.01 0.13
CA GLN A 596 -14.37 47.45 0.35
C GLN A 596 -14.80 48.23 -0.90
N GLU A 597 -14.38 47.78 -2.08
CA GLU A 597 -14.80 48.32 -3.38
C GLU A 597 -16.31 48.17 -3.61
N VAL A 598 -16.88 47.02 -3.26
CA VAL A 598 -18.34 46.78 -3.34
C VAL A 598 -19.09 47.81 -2.50
N ASN A 599 -18.66 48.06 -1.26
CA ASN A 599 -19.27 49.08 -0.41
C ASN A 599 -19.08 50.49 -0.95
N ALA A 600 -17.87 50.83 -1.43
CA ALA A 600 -17.60 52.16 -1.99
C ALA A 600 -18.46 52.46 -3.22
N LYS A 601 -18.64 51.51 -4.14
CA LYS A 601 -19.52 51.65 -5.31
C LYS A 601 -20.99 51.76 -4.91
N TRP A 602 -21.43 50.96 -3.94
CA TRP A 602 -22.79 51.03 -3.40
C TRP A 602 -23.10 52.42 -2.80
N ASP A 603 -22.18 52.97 -2.01
CA ASP A 603 -22.35 54.29 -1.42
C ASP A 603 -22.43 55.38 -2.49
N LYS A 604 -21.65 55.25 -3.58
CA LYS A 604 -21.72 56.16 -4.73
C LYS A 604 -23.07 56.07 -5.47
N VAL A 605 -23.60 54.88 -5.70
CA VAL A 605 -24.96 54.69 -6.26
C VAL A 605 -25.99 55.38 -5.36
N ARG A 606 -25.93 55.14 -4.04
CA ARG A 606 -26.86 55.78 -3.08
C ARG A 606 -26.76 57.30 -3.06
N GLN A 607 -25.58 57.86 -3.31
CA GLN A 607 -25.38 59.30 -3.39
C GLN A 607 -25.95 59.92 -4.68
N LEU A 608 -25.92 59.18 -5.79
CA LEU A 608 -26.41 59.66 -7.09
C LEU A 608 -27.94 59.64 -7.21
N VAL A 609 -28.62 58.72 -6.52
CA VAL A 609 -30.10 58.63 -6.51
C VAL A 609 -30.78 59.97 -6.18
N PRO A 610 -30.51 60.63 -5.03
CA PRO A 610 -31.17 61.90 -4.71
C PRO A 610 -30.76 63.05 -5.65
N GLN A 611 -29.58 62.99 -6.26
CA GLN A 611 -29.16 63.98 -7.26
C GLN A 611 -29.97 63.84 -8.55
N ARG A 612 -30.24 62.59 -8.97
CA ARG A 612 -31.08 62.29 -10.13
C ARG A 612 -32.53 62.70 -9.89
N ASP A 613 -33.07 62.42 -8.71
CA ASP A 613 -34.41 62.90 -8.29
C ASP A 613 -34.53 64.42 -8.48
N GLN A 614 -33.55 65.18 -7.96
CA GLN A 614 -33.55 66.64 -8.05
C GLN A 614 -33.50 67.13 -9.50
N ALA A 615 -32.64 66.54 -10.34
CA ALA A 615 -32.53 66.91 -11.76
C ALA A 615 -33.84 66.65 -12.53
N LEU A 616 -34.53 65.54 -12.24
CA LEU A 616 -35.83 65.22 -12.85
C LEU A 616 -36.92 66.19 -12.39
N ILE A 617 -36.92 66.59 -11.11
CA ILE A 617 -37.87 67.57 -10.56
C ILE A 617 -37.68 68.94 -11.24
N GLU A 618 -36.44 69.40 -11.39
CA GLU A 618 -36.13 70.68 -12.03
C GLU A 618 -36.56 70.71 -13.50
N GLU A 619 -36.28 69.65 -14.25
CA GLU A 619 -36.69 69.55 -15.65
C GLU A 619 -38.22 69.42 -15.77
N HIS A 620 -38.88 68.67 -14.88
CA HIS A 620 -40.34 68.59 -14.86
C HIS A 620 -40.98 69.96 -14.59
N ALA A 621 -40.44 70.73 -13.65
CA ALA A 621 -40.88 72.10 -13.39
C ALA A 621 -40.69 73.01 -14.63
N ARG A 622 -39.57 72.86 -15.35
CA ARG A 622 -39.32 73.58 -16.61
C ARG A 622 -40.36 73.23 -17.67
N GLN A 623 -40.63 71.95 -17.90
CA GLN A 623 -41.63 71.51 -18.89
C GLN A 623 -43.06 71.92 -18.51
N GLN A 624 -43.40 71.93 -17.22
CA GLN A 624 -44.67 72.49 -16.74
C GLN A 624 -44.79 74.00 -17.02
N ASN A 625 -43.71 74.75 -16.81
CA ASN A 625 -43.68 76.17 -17.15
C ASN A 625 -43.82 76.39 -18.67
N ASN A 626 -43.15 75.58 -19.48
CA ASN A 626 -43.25 75.65 -20.94
C ASN A 626 -44.69 75.43 -21.43
N GLU A 627 -45.38 74.41 -20.92
CA GLU A 627 -46.79 74.16 -21.23
C GLU A 627 -47.71 75.31 -20.76
N ARG A 628 -47.41 75.93 -19.61
CA ARG A 628 -48.14 77.12 -19.13
C ARG A 628 -47.98 78.28 -20.10
N LEU A 629 -46.77 78.57 -20.56
CA LEU A 629 -46.50 79.63 -21.54
C LEU A 629 -47.24 79.36 -22.86
N ARG A 630 -47.17 78.14 -23.40
CA ARG A 630 -47.94 77.73 -24.60
C ARG A 630 -49.43 78.03 -24.44
N ARG A 631 -50.03 77.64 -23.31
CA ARG A 631 -51.46 77.89 -23.03
C ARG A 631 -51.79 79.37 -22.87
N GLN A 632 -50.91 80.14 -22.23
CA GLN A 632 -51.11 81.57 -22.00
C GLN A 632 -51.15 82.33 -23.34
N PHE A 633 -50.16 82.10 -24.21
CA PHE A 633 -50.13 82.67 -25.55
C PHE A 633 -51.37 82.25 -26.35
N ALA A 634 -51.70 80.95 -26.35
CA ALA A 634 -52.84 80.43 -27.11
C ALA A 634 -54.17 81.04 -26.65
N THR A 635 -54.37 81.19 -25.33
CA THR A 635 -55.59 81.77 -24.77
C THR A 635 -55.80 83.21 -25.26
N GLN A 636 -54.74 84.00 -25.32
CA GLN A 636 -54.81 85.38 -25.82
C GLN A 636 -54.94 85.41 -27.34
N ALA A 637 -54.12 84.67 -28.08
CA ALA A 637 -54.17 84.62 -29.54
C ALA A 637 -55.54 84.18 -30.08
N ASN A 638 -56.17 83.19 -29.45
CA ASN A 638 -57.51 82.69 -29.81
C ASN A 638 -58.64 83.70 -29.57
N VAL A 639 -58.41 84.74 -28.77
CA VAL A 639 -59.37 85.85 -28.57
C VAL A 639 -59.05 87.00 -29.52
N ILE A 640 -57.76 87.32 -29.69
CA ILE A 640 -57.29 88.45 -30.48
C ILE A 640 -57.51 88.21 -31.98
N GLY A 641 -57.20 87.03 -32.49
CA GLY A 641 -57.36 86.68 -33.90
C GLY A 641 -58.80 86.94 -34.42
N PRO A 642 -59.84 86.35 -33.80
CA PRO A 642 -61.23 86.62 -34.18
C PRO A 642 -61.66 88.08 -33.97
N TRP A 643 -61.12 88.78 -32.96
CA TRP A 643 -61.44 90.19 -32.74
C TRP A 643 -60.96 91.07 -33.92
N ILE A 644 -59.76 90.82 -34.43
CA ILE A 644 -59.21 91.51 -35.61
C ILE A 644 -60.11 91.26 -36.82
N GLN A 645 -60.48 89.99 -37.05
CA GLN A 645 -61.35 89.60 -38.17
C GLN A 645 -62.71 90.32 -38.11
N ASN A 646 -63.38 90.28 -36.95
CA ASN A 646 -64.67 90.94 -36.76
C ASN A 646 -64.58 92.46 -36.99
N LYS A 647 -63.50 93.10 -36.51
CA LYS A 647 -63.31 94.54 -36.71
C LYS A 647 -63.06 94.91 -38.17
N MET A 648 -62.32 94.11 -38.92
CA MET A 648 -62.19 94.30 -40.37
C MET A 648 -63.55 94.24 -41.07
N GLU A 649 -64.39 93.25 -40.73
CA GLU A 649 -65.73 93.09 -41.32
C GLU A 649 -66.69 94.23 -40.95
N GLU A 650 -66.60 94.76 -39.72
CA GLU A 650 -67.38 95.92 -39.29
C GLU A 650 -66.98 97.21 -40.03
N ILE A 651 -65.68 97.44 -40.27
CA ILE A 651 -65.22 98.59 -41.06
C ILE A 651 -65.73 98.48 -42.50
N GLY A 652 -65.65 97.29 -43.10
CA GLY A 652 -66.15 97.04 -44.46
C GLY A 652 -67.66 97.33 -44.62
N ARG A 653 -68.46 97.11 -43.56
CA ARG A 653 -69.92 97.40 -43.60
C ARG A 653 -70.27 98.88 -43.60
N ILE A 654 -69.50 99.74 -42.92
CA ILE A 654 -69.78 101.20 -42.88
C ILE A 654 -69.70 101.81 -44.28
N SER A 655 -68.80 101.31 -45.14
CA SER A 655 -68.69 101.76 -46.52
C SER A 655 -69.90 101.37 -47.38
N ILE A 656 -70.70 100.38 -46.97
CA ILE A 656 -71.79 99.78 -47.77
C ILE A 656 -73.18 100.20 -47.27
N GLU A 657 -73.40 100.27 -45.96
CA GLU A 657 -74.71 100.56 -45.37
C GLU A 657 -74.91 102.09 -45.18
N MET A 658 -75.51 102.74 -46.19
CA MET A 658 -75.74 104.21 -46.24
C MET A 658 -76.92 104.69 -45.37
N HIS A 659 -76.75 104.67 -44.05
CA HIS A 659 -77.61 105.45 -43.15
C HIS A 659 -76.80 106.51 -42.39
N GLY A 660 -77.08 107.78 -42.66
CA GLY A 660 -76.47 108.92 -42.00
C GLY A 660 -75.80 109.90 -42.96
N THR A 661 -75.36 111.03 -42.43
CA THR A 661 -74.54 112.00 -43.14
C THR A 661 -73.10 111.49 -43.30
N LEU A 662 -72.31 112.04 -44.21
CA LEU A 662 -70.88 111.70 -44.34
C LEU A 662 -70.14 111.97 -43.01
N GLU A 663 -70.61 112.98 -42.28
CA GLU A 663 -70.16 113.36 -40.95
C GLU A 663 -70.46 112.26 -39.90
N ASP A 664 -71.62 111.58 -39.97
CA ASP A 664 -71.97 110.45 -39.09
C ASP A 664 -71.08 109.24 -39.36
N GLN A 665 -70.88 108.88 -40.64
CA GLN A 665 -70.02 107.76 -41.03
C GLN A 665 -68.57 107.99 -40.60
N LEU A 666 -68.05 109.20 -40.78
CA LEU A 666 -66.72 109.59 -40.29
C LEU A 666 -66.64 109.47 -38.77
N THR A 667 -67.68 109.88 -38.04
CA THR A 667 -67.75 109.76 -36.58
C THR A 667 -67.69 108.31 -36.13
N HIS A 668 -68.41 107.40 -36.79
CA HIS A 668 -68.36 105.96 -36.50
C HIS A 668 -66.98 105.35 -36.78
N LEU A 669 -66.32 105.72 -37.89
CA LEU A 669 -64.97 105.25 -38.19
C LEU A 669 -63.94 105.78 -37.18
N ARG A 670 -64.04 107.05 -36.77
CA ARG A 670 -63.21 107.61 -35.69
C ARG A 670 -63.44 106.90 -34.35
N GLN A 671 -64.67 106.44 -34.08
CA GLN A 671 -64.95 105.62 -32.90
C GLN A 671 -64.31 104.23 -32.98
N TYR A 672 -64.30 103.58 -34.16
CA TYR A 672 -63.59 102.32 -34.37
C TYR A 672 -62.07 102.50 -34.30
N GLU A 673 -61.52 103.58 -34.85
CA GLU A 673 -60.10 103.92 -34.72
C GLU A 673 -59.70 104.02 -33.24
N LYS A 674 -60.50 104.73 -32.43
CA LYS A 674 -60.30 104.80 -30.99
C LYS A 674 -60.41 103.43 -30.30
N SER A 675 -61.34 102.58 -30.74
CA SER A 675 -61.49 101.21 -30.22
C SER A 675 -60.26 100.34 -30.53
N ILE A 676 -59.70 100.48 -31.73
CA ILE A 676 -58.48 99.77 -32.15
C ILE A 676 -57.27 100.27 -31.37
N VAL A 677 -57.09 101.58 -31.22
CA VAL A 677 -56.02 102.15 -30.39
C VAL A 677 -56.10 101.65 -28.94
N ASN A 678 -57.31 101.58 -28.37
CA ASN A 678 -57.51 101.07 -27.01
C ASN A 678 -57.20 99.57 -26.86
N TYR A 679 -57.26 98.80 -27.95
CA TYR A 679 -57.00 97.35 -27.93
C TYR A 679 -55.51 97.01 -28.09
N LYS A 680 -54.68 97.97 -28.51
CA LYS A 680 -53.22 97.84 -28.71
C LYS A 680 -52.46 97.19 -27.53
N PRO A 681 -52.73 97.51 -26.24
CA PRO A 681 -52.01 96.89 -25.13
C PRO A 681 -52.15 95.36 -25.05
N LYS A 682 -53.25 94.79 -25.57
CA LYS A 682 -53.43 93.33 -25.61
C LYS A 682 -52.56 92.67 -26.68
N ILE A 683 -52.30 93.37 -27.78
CA ILE A 683 -51.35 92.93 -28.82
C ILE A 683 -49.94 92.94 -28.24
N ASP A 684 -49.59 94.00 -27.51
CA ASP A 684 -48.27 94.12 -26.85
C ASP A 684 -48.06 93.06 -25.77
N GLN A 685 -49.12 92.72 -25.03
CA GLN A 685 -49.08 91.61 -24.07
C GLN A 685 -48.87 90.26 -24.77
N LEU A 686 -49.54 90.01 -25.90
CA LEU A 686 -49.35 88.78 -26.67
C LEU A 686 -47.93 88.68 -27.26
N GLU A 687 -47.35 89.81 -27.69
CA GLU A 687 -45.96 89.91 -28.14
C GLU A 687 -44.98 89.58 -27.00
N GLY A 688 -45.23 90.09 -25.78
CA GLY A 688 -44.45 89.73 -24.60
C GLY A 688 -44.55 88.25 -24.24
N ASP A 689 -45.73 87.66 -24.32
CA ASP A 689 -45.91 86.21 -24.11
C ASP A 689 -45.19 85.37 -25.18
N HIS A 690 -45.16 85.86 -26.44
CA HIS A 690 -44.40 85.22 -27.52
C HIS A 690 -42.88 85.26 -27.26
N GLN A 691 -42.37 86.40 -26.79
CA GLN A 691 -40.96 86.54 -26.43
C GLN A 691 -40.55 85.55 -25.33
N LEU A 692 -41.36 85.40 -24.28
CA LEU A 692 -41.10 84.44 -23.20
C LEU A 692 -41.08 82.98 -23.71
N ILE A 693 -41.95 82.65 -24.68
CA ILE A 693 -41.95 81.33 -25.34
C ILE A 693 -40.65 81.10 -26.14
N GLN A 694 -40.17 82.11 -26.87
CA GLN A 694 -38.94 82.02 -27.66
C GLN A 694 -37.69 81.93 -26.78
N GLU A 695 -37.62 82.72 -25.70
CA GLU A 695 -36.52 82.66 -24.71
C GLU A 695 -36.48 81.32 -23.98
N ALA A 696 -37.64 80.66 -23.81
CA ALA A 696 -37.76 79.30 -23.31
C ALA A 696 -37.48 78.21 -24.37
N LEU A 697 -37.09 78.59 -25.60
CA LEU A 697 -36.80 77.70 -26.73
C LEU A 697 -37.97 76.81 -27.17
N ILE A 698 -39.20 77.33 -27.04
CA ILE A 698 -40.42 76.64 -27.44
C ILE A 698 -40.85 77.18 -28.81
N PHE A 699 -40.95 76.29 -29.81
CA PHE A 699 -41.31 76.68 -31.18
C PHE A 699 -42.65 76.14 -31.65
N ASP A 700 -43.26 75.26 -30.85
CA ASP A 700 -44.54 74.63 -31.13
C ASP A 700 -45.61 75.08 -30.11
N ASN A 701 -46.84 75.26 -30.59
CA ASN A 701 -47.97 75.49 -29.74
C ASN A 701 -49.21 74.76 -30.24
N LYS A 702 -49.49 73.60 -29.66
CA LYS A 702 -50.66 72.77 -29.99
C LYS A 702 -52.02 73.35 -29.58
N HIS A 703 -52.03 74.45 -28.82
CA HIS A 703 -53.26 75.02 -28.24
C HIS A 703 -53.89 76.14 -29.08
N THR A 704 -53.25 76.56 -30.16
CA THR A 704 -53.79 77.58 -31.07
C THR A 704 -53.30 77.35 -32.50
N ASN A 705 -54.13 77.72 -33.48
CA ASN A 705 -53.75 77.77 -34.89
C ASN A 705 -53.20 79.16 -35.28
N TYR A 706 -53.32 80.15 -34.39
CA TYR A 706 -52.76 81.48 -34.60
C TYR A 706 -51.30 81.50 -34.17
N THR A 707 -50.42 81.92 -35.08
CA THR A 707 -49.03 82.24 -34.77
C THR A 707 -48.93 83.74 -34.53
N MET A 708 -47.85 84.20 -33.90
CA MET A 708 -47.67 85.64 -33.70
C MET A 708 -47.66 86.39 -35.04
N GLU A 709 -47.15 85.76 -36.10
CA GLU A 709 -47.14 86.32 -37.44
C GLU A 709 -48.55 86.55 -38.02
N HIS A 710 -49.48 85.59 -37.83
CA HIS A 710 -50.88 85.78 -38.21
C HIS A 710 -51.51 87.00 -37.51
N ILE A 711 -51.17 87.22 -36.24
CA ILE A 711 -51.72 88.32 -35.44
C ILE A 711 -51.10 89.67 -35.86
N ARG A 712 -49.79 89.73 -36.11
CA ARG A 712 -49.11 90.95 -36.58
C ARG A 712 -49.67 91.42 -37.91
N VAL A 713 -49.69 90.54 -38.92
CA VAL A 713 -50.18 90.88 -40.26
C VAL A 713 -51.66 91.30 -40.20
N GLY A 714 -52.49 90.55 -39.47
CA GLY A 714 -53.90 90.90 -39.29
C GLY A 714 -54.10 92.27 -38.64
N TRP A 715 -53.30 92.60 -37.62
CA TRP A 715 -53.38 93.87 -36.90
C TRP A 715 -52.93 95.06 -37.76
N GLU A 716 -51.81 94.93 -38.47
CA GLU A 716 -51.27 95.96 -39.37
C GLU A 716 -52.22 96.25 -40.54
N GLN A 717 -52.81 95.20 -41.12
CA GLN A 717 -53.81 95.32 -42.17
C GLN A 717 -55.09 96.03 -41.67
N LEU A 718 -55.52 95.75 -40.44
CA LEU A 718 -56.67 96.42 -39.83
C LEU A 718 -56.43 97.93 -39.66
N LEU A 719 -55.25 98.32 -39.17
CA LEU A 719 -54.83 99.72 -39.04
C LEU A 719 -54.80 100.45 -40.40
N THR A 720 -54.28 99.79 -41.43
CA THR A 720 -54.19 100.36 -42.78
C THR A 720 -55.58 100.54 -43.40
N THR A 721 -56.46 99.56 -43.22
CA THR A 721 -57.83 99.60 -43.76
C THR A 721 -58.62 100.75 -43.15
N ILE A 722 -58.61 100.92 -41.81
CA ILE A 722 -59.37 102.00 -41.18
C ILE A 722 -58.86 103.40 -41.56
N ALA A 723 -57.54 103.58 -41.64
CA ALA A 723 -56.95 104.85 -42.04
C ALA A 723 -57.33 105.23 -43.49
N ARG A 724 -57.36 104.25 -44.40
CA ARG A 724 -57.77 104.46 -45.80
C ARG A 724 -59.23 104.87 -45.90
N THR A 725 -60.13 104.13 -45.25
CA THR A 725 -61.58 104.41 -45.32
C THR A 725 -61.94 105.75 -44.70
N ILE A 726 -61.28 106.16 -43.62
CA ILE A 726 -61.42 107.51 -43.03
C ILE A 726 -61.04 108.58 -44.06
N ASN A 727 -59.86 108.45 -44.68
CA ASN A 727 -59.37 109.42 -45.67
C ASN A 727 -60.26 109.49 -46.92
N GLU A 728 -60.85 108.37 -47.35
CA GLU A 728 -61.81 108.34 -48.45
C GLU A 728 -63.07 109.16 -48.13
N ILE A 729 -63.63 109.03 -46.91
CA ILE A 729 -64.80 109.83 -46.49
C ILE A 729 -64.44 111.31 -46.32
N GLU A 730 -63.27 111.64 -45.77
CA GLU A 730 -62.82 113.03 -45.61
C GLU A 730 -62.69 113.76 -46.95
N ASN A 731 -62.14 113.09 -47.98
CA ASN A 731 -62.04 113.67 -49.32
C ASN A 731 -63.42 113.91 -49.96
N GLN A 732 -64.39 113.02 -49.72
CA GLN A 732 -65.76 113.21 -50.23
C GLN A 732 -66.45 114.43 -49.63
N ILE A 733 -66.20 114.74 -48.36
CA ILE A 733 -66.72 115.95 -47.70
C ILE A 733 -66.12 117.21 -48.34
N LEU A 734 -64.81 117.19 -48.62
CA LEU A 734 -64.06 118.36 -49.09
C LEU A 734 -64.49 118.83 -50.49
N THR A 735 -64.80 117.89 -51.39
CA THR A 735 -65.30 118.18 -52.73
C THR A 735 -66.65 118.87 -52.71
N ARG A 736 -67.58 118.36 -51.88
CA ARG A 736 -68.94 118.92 -51.75
C ARG A 736 -68.85 120.42 -51.43
N ASP A 737 -67.98 120.78 -50.49
CA ASP A 737 -67.88 122.14 -49.96
C ASP A 737 -67.18 123.12 -50.93
N ALA A 738 -66.16 122.68 -51.68
CA ALA A 738 -65.37 123.55 -52.55
C ALA A 738 -66.11 124.04 -53.81
N LYS A 739 -67.05 123.24 -54.33
CA LYS A 739 -67.77 123.54 -55.58
C LYS A 739 -69.15 124.17 -55.38
N GLY A 740 -69.53 124.45 -54.15
CA GLY A 740 -70.81 125.10 -53.82
C GLY A 740 -72.05 124.29 -54.22
N ILE A 741 -71.91 122.96 -54.32
CA ILE A 741 -73.00 122.05 -54.71
C ILE A 741 -73.90 121.84 -53.50
N THR A 742 -75.21 122.08 -53.65
CA THR A 742 -76.15 121.88 -52.55
C THR A 742 -76.29 120.39 -52.20
N GLN A 743 -76.60 120.07 -50.93
CA GLN A 743 -76.73 118.68 -50.48
C GLN A 743 -77.78 117.91 -51.29
N GLU A 744 -78.85 118.57 -51.75
CA GLU A 744 -79.88 117.98 -52.60
C GLU A 744 -79.35 117.67 -54.01
N GLN A 745 -78.58 118.58 -54.63
CA GLN A 745 -77.95 118.33 -55.93
C GLN A 745 -76.87 117.24 -55.86
N LEU A 746 -76.08 117.21 -54.79
CA LEU A 746 -75.11 116.14 -54.58
C LEU A 746 -75.81 114.80 -54.39
N ASN A 747 -76.92 114.77 -53.65
CA ASN A 747 -77.73 113.57 -53.47
C ASN A 747 -78.40 113.13 -54.78
N GLU A 748 -78.84 114.05 -55.65
CA GLU A 748 -79.34 113.73 -56.98
C GLU A 748 -78.23 113.14 -57.86
N PHE A 749 -77.08 113.80 -57.96
CA PHE A 749 -75.95 113.28 -58.73
C PHE A 749 -75.50 111.91 -58.21
N ARG A 750 -75.54 111.70 -56.90
CA ARG A 750 -75.18 110.42 -56.26
C ARG A 750 -76.25 109.35 -56.43
N ALA A 751 -77.52 109.72 -56.40
CA ALA A 751 -78.62 108.80 -56.70
C ALA A 751 -78.56 108.36 -58.17
N SER A 752 -78.27 109.28 -59.08
CA SER A 752 -78.03 108.98 -60.50
C SER A 752 -76.80 108.09 -60.66
N PHE A 753 -75.67 108.39 -60.00
CA PHE A 753 -74.46 107.58 -60.09
C PHE A 753 -74.68 106.16 -59.53
N ASN A 754 -75.25 106.03 -58.32
CA ASN A 754 -75.51 104.73 -57.71
C ASN A 754 -76.59 103.92 -58.43
N HIS A 755 -77.52 104.56 -59.15
CA HIS A 755 -78.51 103.83 -59.94
C HIS A 755 -77.86 103.04 -61.07
N PHE A 756 -76.75 103.55 -61.61
CA PHE A 756 -75.99 102.92 -62.68
C PHE A 756 -74.80 102.09 -62.18
N ASP A 757 -74.33 102.29 -60.93
CA ASP A 757 -73.30 101.48 -60.27
C ASP A 757 -73.91 100.17 -59.70
N ARG A 758 -74.08 99.16 -60.55
CA ARG A 758 -74.76 97.91 -60.18
C ARG A 758 -73.93 96.99 -59.29
N ASP A 759 -72.61 97.04 -59.38
CA ASP A 759 -71.70 96.19 -58.60
C ASP A 759 -71.30 96.82 -57.26
N HIS A 760 -71.75 98.06 -57.00
CA HIS A 760 -71.48 98.82 -55.77
C HIS A 760 -69.97 98.99 -55.55
N SER A 761 -69.21 99.05 -56.64
CA SER A 761 -67.76 99.23 -56.61
C SER A 761 -67.36 100.67 -56.23
N GLY A 762 -68.31 101.62 -56.27
CA GLY A 762 -68.07 103.04 -56.06
C GLY A 762 -67.51 103.74 -57.30
N THR A 763 -67.55 103.08 -58.47
CA THR A 763 -67.03 103.57 -59.75
C THR A 763 -67.93 103.16 -60.90
N LEU A 764 -68.14 104.03 -61.90
CA LEU A 764 -68.93 103.71 -63.09
C LEU A 764 -68.03 103.29 -64.25
N GLY A 765 -68.34 102.18 -64.90
CA GLY A 765 -67.70 101.81 -66.16
C GLY A 765 -68.07 102.77 -67.30
N ALA A 766 -67.27 102.79 -68.38
CA ALA A 766 -67.50 103.67 -69.53
C ALA A 766 -68.93 103.58 -70.13
N ASP A 767 -69.49 102.38 -70.22
CA ASP A 767 -70.86 102.16 -70.73
C ASP A 767 -71.95 102.64 -69.76
N GLU A 768 -71.72 102.49 -68.46
CA GLU A 768 -72.64 102.95 -67.41
C GLU A 768 -72.62 104.47 -67.30
N PHE A 769 -71.43 105.08 -67.42
CA PHE A 769 -71.27 106.52 -67.49
C PHE A 769 -71.91 107.11 -68.75
N LYS A 770 -71.77 106.44 -69.90
CA LYS A 770 -72.45 106.82 -71.15
C LYS A 770 -73.97 106.80 -71.00
N ALA A 771 -74.51 105.76 -70.38
CA ALA A 771 -75.94 105.66 -70.09
C ALA A 771 -76.41 106.75 -69.11
N CYS A 772 -75.60 107.08 -68.10
CA CYS A 772 -75.86 108.15 -67.15
C CYS A 772 -75.95 109.53 -67.84
N LEU A 773 -75.01 109.85 -68.74
CA LEU A 773 -75.00 111.12 -69.49
C LEU A 773 -76.20 111.26 -70.45
N ILE A 774 -76.60 110.19 -71.13
CA ILE A 774 -77.80 110.18 -71.99
C ILE A 774 -79.06 110.44 -71.14
N SER A 775 -79.15 109.83 -69.95
CA SER A 775 -80.28 110.05 -69.02
C SER A 775 -80.36 111.47 -68.49
N LEU A 776 -79.24 112.21 -68.47
CA LEU A 776 -79.18 113.61 -68.04
C LEU A 776 -79.45 114.61 -69.19
N GLY A 777 -79.67 114.11 -70.42
CA GLY A 777 -80.17 114.91 -71.55
C GLY A 777 -79.14 115.36 -72.59
N PHE A 778 -77.92 114.79 -72.60
CA PHE A 778 -76.90 115.08 -73.63
C PHE A 778 -77.11 114.22 -74.90
N ASP A 779 -77.22 114.84 -76.08
CA ASP A 779 -77.61 114.19 -77.37
C ASP A 779 -76.39 113.79 -78.23
N ILE A 780 -76.15 112.49 -78.39
CA ILE A 780 -75.03 111.90 -79.18
C ILE A 780 -75.63 110.97 -80.25
N GLY A 781 -75.74 111.44 -81.51
CA GLY A 781 -76.63 110.90 -82.56
C GLY A 781 -76.37 109.50 -83.13
N ASN A 782 -77.44 108.85 -83.60
CA ASN A 782 -77.49 107.48 -84.16
C ASN A 782 -78.58 107.38 -85.28
N ASP A 783 -78.30 106.69 -86.41
CA ASP A 783 -79.21 106.00 -87.40
C ASP A 783 -78.70 106.11 -88.88
N ALA A 784 -78.88 105.18 -89.84
CA ALA A 784 -80.02 104.30 -90.14
C ALA A 784 -79.73 103.14 -91.14
N GLN A 785 -80.69 102.21 -91.21
CA GLN A 785 -80.87 101.09 -92.16
C GLN A 785 -81.52 101.46 -93.53
N LYS A 786 -81.27 100.65 -94.59
CA LYS A 786 -82.17 100.15 -95.71
C LYS A 786 -81.44 100.08 -97.09
N ARG A 787 -81.23 98.87 -97.68
CA ARG A 787 -81.99 98.20 -98.79
C ARG A 787 -82.04 99.03 -100.10
N THR A 788 -81.69 98.63 -101.34
CA THR A 788 -81.53 97.34 -102.08
C THR A 788 -80.83 97.58 -103.44
N GLY A 789 -80.03 96.63 -103.96
CA GLY A 789 -79.99 96.31 -105.41
C GLY A 789 -78.72 96.60 -106.26
N ILE A 790 -77.78 95.64 -106.24
CA ILE A 790 -76.79 95.26 -107.27
C ILE A 790 -75.42 96.00 -107.33
N MET A 791 -74.40 95.17 -107.11
CA MET A 791 -72.93 95.28 -107.23
C MET A 791 -72.14 96.13 -106.22
N ASP A 792 -71.44 95.37 -105.38
CA ASP A 792 -70.18 95.60 -104.64
C ASP A 792 -69.98 96.95 -103.93
N ALA A 793 -70.40 96.96 -102.67
CA ALA A 793 -70.05 97.96 -101.68
C ALA A 793 -69.69 97.30 -100.32
N GLU A 794 -69.36 96.01 -100.31
CA GLU A 794 -68.86 95.35 -99.09
C GLU A 794 -67.36 95.65 -98.90
N ASP A 795 -66.59 95.77 -99.99
CA ASP A 795 -65.19 96.20 -99.92
C ASP A 795 -65.05 97.72 -99.74
N PHE A 796 -65.99 98.54 -100.26
CA PHE A 796 -65.99 99.99 -100.03
C PHE A 796 -66.46 100.36 -98.61
N LYS A 797 -67.41 99.60 -98.05
CA LYS A 797 -67.87 99.77 -96.66
C LYS A 797 -66.84 99.24 -95.65
N THR A 798 -66.15 98.15 -95.96
CA THR A 798 -65.04 97.66 -95.12
C THR A 798 -63.86 98.62 -95.14
N CYS A 799 -63.59 99.28 -96.28
CA CYS A 799 -62.52 100.28 -96.37
C CYS A 799 -62.83 101.53 -95.53
N LEU A 800 -64.06 102.07 -95.54
CA LEU A 800 -64.43 103.23 -94.71
C LEU A 800 -64.55 102.91 -93.21
N ILE A 801 -64.95 101.70 -92.83
CA ILE A 801 -64.92 101.23 -91.44
C ILE A 801 -63.47 101.03 -90.97
N SER A 802 -62.55 100.61 -91.85
CA SER A 802 -61.11 100.49 -91.52
C SER A 802 -60.38 101.82 -91.36
N MET A 803 -60.98 102.94 -91.82
CA MET A 803 -60.39 104.28 -91.73
C MET A 803 -61.00 105.16 -90.61
N GLY A 804 -61.91 104.63 -89.79
CA GLY A 804 -62.16 105.16 -88.44
C GLY A 804 -62.88 106.52 -88.34
N TYR A 805 -63.78 106.88 -89.25
CA TYR A 805 -64.58 108.10 -89.13
C TYR A 805 -66.05 107.80 -88.79
N ASN A 806 -66.34 107.59 -87.49
CA ASN A 806 -67.69 107.70 -86.93
C ASN A 806 -67.75 109.02 -86.13
N LEU A 807 -68.43 110.03 -86.67
CA LEU A 807 -68.51 111.39 -86.11
C LEU A 807 -69.22 111.49 -84.74
N GLY A 808 -69.84 110.42 -84.21
CA GLY A 808 -70.49 110.41 -82.89
C GLY A 808 -69.66 109.83 -81.73
N GLU A 809 -68.63 109.01 -81.97
CA GLU A 809 -67.79 108.42 -80.89
C GLU A 809 -66.68 109.36 -80.41
N ASN A 810 -66.24 110.28 -81.26
CA ASN A 810 -65.17 111.21 -80.93
C ASN A 810 -65.57 112.18 -79.81
N GLU A 811 -66.85 112.56 -79.72
CA GLU A 811 -67.32 113.48 -78.70
C GLU A 811 -67.41 112.81 -77.33
N PHE A 812 -67.94 111.58 -77.24
CA PHE A 812 -67.92 110.80 -75.99
C PHE A 812 -66.48 110.45 -75.57
N SER A 813 -65.61 110.09 -76.51
CA SER A 813 -64.20 109.81 -76.23
C SER A 813 -63.46 111.04 -75.71
N ARG A 814 -63.79 112.22 -76.23
CA ARG A 814 -63.29 113.51 -75.72
C ARG A 814 -63.75 113.74 -74.29
N ILE A 815 -65.05 113.58 -74.00
CA ILE A 815 -65.59 113.70 -72.64
C ILE A 815 -64.88 112.73 -71.70
N MET A 816 -64.81 111.45 -72.06
CA MET A 816 -64.15 110.41 -71.25
C MET A 816 -62.67 110.74 -70.98
N SER A 817 -61.95 111.35 -71.92
CA SER A 817 -60.56 111.76 -71.69
C SER A 817 -60.39 112.89 -70.66
N VAL A 818 -61.45 113.69 -70.43
CA VAL A 818 -61.47 114.76 -69.43
C VAL A 818 -61.86 114.20 -68.06
N VAL A 819 -62.81 113.27 -68.02
CA VAL A 819 -63.32 112.68 -66.78
C VAL A 819 -62.44 111.52 -66.27
N ASP A 820 -61.73 110.84 -67.16
CA ASP A 820 -60.74 109.80 -66.84
C ASP A 820 -59.40 110.08 -67.56
N PRO A 821 -58.60 111.05 -67.05
CA PRO A 821 -57.30 111.38 -67.62
C PRO A 821 -56.30 110.21 -67.57
N ASN A 822 -56.53 109.26 -66.65
CA ASN A 822 -55.65 108.12 -66.39
C ASN A 822 -55.97 106.91 -67.28
N ARG A 823 -57.06 106.97 -68.07
CA ARG A 823 -57.54 105.89 -68.95
C ARG A 823 -57.73 104.56 -68.24
N MET A 824 -58.24 104.59 -67.02
CA MET A 824 -58.57 103.38 -66.26
C MET A 824 -59.88 102.73 -66.74
N GLY A 825 -60.65 103.42 -67.57
CA GLY A 825 -61.95 102.95 -68.08
C GLY A 825 -63.08 103.05 -67.06
N ILE A 826 -62.79 103.62 -65.89
CA ILE A 826 -63.71 103.77 -64.77
C ILE A 826 -63.76 105.24 -64.35
N VAL A 827 -64.98 105.74 -64.18
CA VAL A 827 -65.27 107.10 -63.74
C VAL A 827 -65.63 107.04 -62.26
N THR A 828 -64.76 107.63 -61.43
CA THR A 828 -65.05 107.79 -60.01
C THR A 828 -66.18 108.81 -59.82
N PHE A 829 -66.94 108.68 -58.73
CA PHE A 829 -67.99 109.65 -58.40
C PHE A 829 -67.45 111.09 -58.34
N GLN A 830 -66.19 111.24 -57.93
CA GLN A 830 -65.50 112.52 -57.89
C GLN A 830 -65.33 113.14 -59.28
N ALA A 831 -64.82 112.36 -60.23
CA ALA A 831 -64.59 112.85 -61.57
C ALA A 831 -65.90 113.17 -62.30
N PHE A 832 -66.94 112.37 -62.05
CA PHE A 832 -68.30 112.61 -62.53
C PHE A 832 -68.83 114.00 -62.15
N ILE A 833 -68.70 114.39 -60.87
CA ILE A 833 -69.09 115.71 -60.37
C ILE A 833 -68.28 116.83 -61.06
N ASP A 834 -66.98 116.62 -61.25
CA ASP A 834 -66.09 117.63 -61.79
C ASP A 834 -66.41 117.99 -63.25
N PHE A 835 -66.79 117.00 -64.04
CA PHE A 835 -67.20 117.18 -65.42
C PHE A 835 -68.48 118.04 -65.53
N MET A 836 -69.53 117.69 -64.77
CA MET A 836 -70.82 118.40 -64.81
C MET A 836 -70.70 119.89 -64.43
N SER A 837 -69.69 120.26 -63.64
CA SER A 837 -69.47 121.63 -63.19
C SER A 837 -68.73 122.54 -64.19
N ARG A 838 -68.03 122.01 -65.21
CA ARG A 838 -67.11 122.77 -66.09
C ARG A 838 -67.73 123.36 -67.36
N GLU A 839 -68.81 122.80 -67.91
CA GLU A 839 -69.40 123.23 -69.20
C GLU A 839 -70.12 124.61 -69.19
N ALA A 840 -70.03 125.41 -68.12
CA ALA A 840 -70.89 126.58 -67.92
C ALA A 840 -70.24 128.00 -68.05
N ALA A 841 -69.01 128.21 -68.58
CA ALA A 841 -68.34 129.56 -68.62
C ALA A 841 -67.31 129.83 -69.79
N ASP A 842 -67.08 131.10 -70.27
CA ASP A 842 -66.29 131.58 -71.48
C ASP A 842 -65.07 132.58 -71.18
N THR A 843 -63.97 132.64 -72.01
CA THR A 843 -62.73 133.56 -71.89
C THR A 843 -61.92 133.92 -73.22
N ASP A 844 -61.09 135.02 -73.29
CA ASP A 844 -60.36 135.72 -74.45
C ASP A 844 -58.93 135.21 -74.96
N THR A 845 -58.45 135.62 -76.19
CA THR A 845 -57.31 135.02 -77.02
C THR A 845 -56.00 135.85 -77.30
N ALA A 846 -54.95 135.19 -77.84
CA ALA A 846 -53.54 135.64 -77.99
C ALA A 846 -53.22 136.80 -78.97
N ASP A 847 -53.95 136.91 -80.07
CA ASP A 847 -53.66 137.91 -81.13
C ASP A 847 -53.83 139.36 -80.66
N GLN A 848 -54.74 139.58 -79.70
CA GLN A 848 -54.98 140.91 -79.13
C GLN A 848 -53.75 141.43 -78.35
N VAL A 849 -52.95 140.53 -77.78
CA VAL A 849 -51.76 140.88 -77.00
C VAL A 849 -50.58 141.24 -77.93
N MET A 850 -50.41 140.55 -79.06
CA MET A 850 -49.38 140.90 -80.05
C MET A 850 -49.54 142.30 -80.63
N ALA A 851 -50.78 142.68 -80.95
CA ALA A 851 -51.08 143.99 -81.51
C ALA A 851 -50.64 145.13 -80.56
N SER A 852 -50.76 144.90 -79.24
CA SER A 852 -50.42 145.89 -78.21
C SER A 852 -48.91 146.16 -78.14
N PHE A 853 -48.06 145.13 -78.31
CA PHE A 853 -46.60 145.31 -78.30
C PHE A 853 -46.05 146.00 -79.56
N LYS A 854 -46.71 145.84 -80.71
CA LYS A 854 -46.29 146.52 -81.95
C LYS A 854 -46.43 148.04 -81.87
N VAL A 855 -47.44 148.53 -81.15
CA VAL A 855 -47.62 149.95 -80.88
C VAL A 855 -46.50 150.49 -79.99
N LEU A 856 -46.11 149.73 -78.95
CA LEU A 856 -45.03 150.10 -78.02
C LEU A 856 -43.65 150.21 -78.69
N ALA A 857 -43.40 149.43 -79.74
CA ALA A 857 -42.13 149.43 -80.48
C ALA A 857 -41.98 150.56 -81.52
N GLY A 858 -43.01 151.39 -81.71
CA GLY A 858 -43.01 152.46 -82.71
C GLY A 858 -42.96 151.93 -84.15
N ASP A 859 -43.78 150.92 -84.46
CA ASP A 859 -43.88 150.22 -85.75
C ASP A 859 -42.60 149.49 -86.22
N LYS A 860 -41.61 149.34 -85.33
CA LYS A 860 -40.45 148.48 -85.57
C LYS A 860 -40.79 147.04 -85.22
N ASN A 861 -40.19 146.09 -85.93
CA ASN A 861 -40.35 144.66 -85.66
C ASN A 861 -39.53 144.17 -84.45
N TYR A 862 -38.95 145.10 -83.70
CA TYR A 862 -38.18 144.84 -82.50
C TYR A 862 -38.43 145.97 -81.50
N ILE A 863 -38.29 145.65 -80.22
CA ILE A 863 -38.39 146.64 -79.13
C ILE A 863 -37.10 146.62 -78.30
N LEU A 864 -36.65 147.78 -77.81
CA LEU A 864 -35.45 147.86 -76.98
C LEU A 864 -35.81 147.63 -75.51
N ALA A 865 -34.89 147.06 -74.74
CA ALA A 865 -35.04 146.88 -73.30
C ALA A 865 -35.33 148.21 -72.57
N ASP A 866 -34.73 149.31 -73.04
CA ASP A 866 -34.97 150.64 -72.48
C ASP A 866 -36.34 151.21 -72.89
N GLU A 867 -36.89 150.81 -74.04
CA GLU A 867 -38.26 151.17 -74.45
C GLU A 867 -39.29 150.43 -73.55
N LEU A 868 -39.09 149.13 -73.29
CA LEU A 868 -39.92 148.35 -72.36
C LEU A 868 -39.86 148.89 -70.92
N ARG A 869 -38.67 149.23 -70.41
CA ARG A 869 -38.51 149.82 -69.06
C ARG A 869 -39.12 151.21 -68.93
N ARG A 870 -39.28 151.95 -70.04
CA ARG A 870 -39.89 153.27 -70.02
C ARG A 870 -41.41 153.22 -70.04
N GLU A 871 -41.98 152.29 -70.81
CA GLU A 871 -43.43 152.25 -71.07
C GLU A 871 -44.19 151.23 -70.19
N LEU A 872 -43.51 150.25 -69.56
CA LEU A 872 -44.12 149.26 -68.67
C LEU A 872 -43.66 149.39 -67.21
N PRO A 873 -44.47 148.91 -66.24
CA PRO A 873 -44.06 148.80 -64.84
C PRO A 873 -42.78 147.96 -64.67
N PRO A 874 -41.91 148.25 -63.68
CA PRO A 874 -40.55 147.72 -63.63
C PRO A 874 -40.45 146.19 -63.57
N ASP A 875 -41.38 145.56 -62.86
CA ASP A 875 -41.50 144.11 -62.72
C ASP A 875 -41.95 143.42 -64.01
N GLN A 876 -42.87 144.04 -64.77
CA GLN A 876 -43.31 143.54 -66.06
C GLN A 876 -42.28 143.79 -67.16
N ALA A 877 -41.59 144.93 -67.13
CA ALA A 877 -40.52 145.24 -68.05
C ALA A 877 -39.37 144.26 -67.92
N GLU A 878 -38.88 143.99 -66.70
CA GLU A 878 -37.83 143.01 -66.47
C GLU A 878 -38.27 141.58 -66.82
N TYR A 879 -39.53 141.23 -66.54
CA TYR A 879 -40.09 139.93 -66.93
C TYR A 879 -40.12 139.74 -68.45
N CYS A 880 -40.56 140.74 -69.20
CA CYS A 880 -40.53 140.72 -70.67
C CYS A 880 -39.10 140.68 -71.19
N ILE A 881 -38.17 141.48 -70.66
CA ILE A 881 -36.76 141.49 -71.09
C ILE A 881 -36.07 140.14 -70.85
N ALA A 882 -36.36 139.48 -69.73
CA ALA A 882 -35.77 138.20 -69.40
C ALA A 882 -36.27 137.04 -70.29
N ARG A 883 -37.47 137.17 -70.88
CA ARG A 883 -38.11 136.10 -71.65
C ARG A 883 -38.25 136.37 -73.15
N MET A 884 -38.08 137.61 -73.59
CA MET A 884 -38.03 137.95 -75.01
C MET A 884 -36.64 137.62 -75.57
N ALA A 885 -36.61 136.97 -76.73
CA ALA A 885 -35.36 136.64 -77.40
C ALA A 885 -34.75 137.89 -78.06
N PRO A 886 -33.41 137.98 -78.20
CA PRO A 886 -32.79 139.06 -78.94
C PRO A 886 -33.14 139.00 -80.43
N TYR A 887 -33.43 140.16 -81.04
CA TYR A 887 -33.82 140.27 -82.44
C TYR A 887 -32.61 140.20 -83.38
N THR A 888 -32.63 139.29 -84.36
CA THR A 888 -31.51 139.02 -85.28
C THR A 888 -31.76 139.46 -86.73
N GLY A 889 -32.71 140.38 -86.97
CA GLY A 889 -33.02 140.90 -88.30
C GLY A 889 -31.90 141.75 -88.94
N PRO A 890 -31.93 142.00 -90.27
CA PRO A 890 -30.90 142.75 -90.98
C PRO A 890 -30.73 144.21 -90.52
N ASP A 891 -31.74 144.74 -89.83
CA ASP A 891 -31.84 146.06 -89.20
C ASP A 891 -31.58 146.04 -87.67
N ALA A 892 -31.07 144.92 -87.14
CA ALA A 892 -30.81 144.75 -85.72
C ALA A 892 -29.78 145.76 -85.20
N VAL A 893 -30.19 146.49 -84.17
CA VAL A 893 -29.33 147.35 -83.35
C VAL A 893 -28.94 146.64 -82.05
N PRO A 894 -27.78 146.96 -81.45
CA PRO A 894 -27.34 146.34 -80.21
C PRO A 894 -28.40 146.53 -79.09
N GLY A 895 -28.96 145.42 -78.61
CA GLY A 895 -29.97 145.42 -77.53
C GLY A 895 -31.43 145.28 -77.96
N ALA A 896 -31.73 145.02 -79.23
CA ALA A 896 -33.08 144.77 -79.74
C ALA A 896 -33.68 143.40 -79.30
N LEU A 897 -34.96 143.37 -78.91
CA LEU A 897 -35.73 142.20 -78.45
C LEU A 897 -36.95 141.93 -79.35
N ASP A 898 -37.30 140.67 -79.51
CA ASP A 898 -38.44 140.19 -80.30
C ASP A 898 -39.65 139.89 -79.41
N TYR A 899 -40.71 140.68 -79.55
CA TYR A 899 -41.96 140.52 -78.80
C TYR A 899 -42.99 139.62 -79.50
N MET A 900 -42.81 139.29 -80.79
CA MET A 900 -43.75 138.43 -81.53
C MET A 900 -43.65 137.00 -81.05
N SER A 901 -42.43 136.45 -80.97
CA SER A 901 -42.20 135.09 -80.44
C SER A 901 -42.65 134.93 -78.99
N PHE A 902 -42.53 135.97 -78.17
CA PHE A 902 -42.96 135.94 -76.77
C PHE A 902 -44.48 135.83 -76.59
N SER A 903 -45.27 136.51 -77.44
CA SER A 903 -46.72 136.53 -77.30
C SER A 903 -47.37 135.19 -77.70
N THR A 904 -46.84 134.52 -78.73
CA THR A 904 -47.30 133.18 -79.15
C THR A 904 -46.99 132.11 -78.09
N ALA A 905 -45.87 132.23 -77.39
CA ALA A 905 -45.48 131.28 -76.35
C ALA A 905 -46.35 131.35 -75.06
N LEU A 906 -47.06 132.45 -74.81
CA LEU A 906 -47.81 132.66 -73.58
C LEU A 906 -49.20 132.00 -73.58
N TYR A 907 -49.80 131.82 -74.76
CA TYR A 907 -51.13 131.22 -74.93
C TYR A 907 -51.09 129.81 -75.55
N GLY A 908 -49.93 129.35 -76.04
CA GLY A 908 -49.74 128.01 -76.60
C GLY A 908 -50.35 127.85 -78.00
N GLU A 909 -49.75 126.98 -78.84
CA GLU A 909 -50.13 126.71 -80.24
C GLU A 909 -51.45 125.90 -80.38
N SER A 910 -52.42 126.10 -79.50
CA SER A 910 -53.67 125.33 -79.50
C SER A 910 -54.93 126.15 -79.78
N ASP A 911 -54.77 127.33 -80.39
CA ASP A 911 -55.85 128.11 -81.03
C ASP A 911 -55.37 128.74 -82.36
N LEU A 912 -54.96 127.87 -83.29
CA LEU A 912 -54.92 128.14 -84.74
C LEU A 912 -55.54 126.98 -85.51
#